data_AF-A0A1B0A007-F1
#
_entry.id   AF-A0A1B0A007-F1
#
_cell.length_a   1.000
_cell.length_b   1.000
_cell.length_c   1.000
_cell.angle_alpha   90.00
_cell.angle_beta   90.00
_cell.angle_gamma   90.00
#
_symmetry.space_group_name_H-M   'P 1'
#
loop_
_entity.id
_entity.type
_entity.pdbx_description
1 polymer ?
#
loop_
_entity_poly.entity_id
_entity_poly.type
_entity_poly.pdbx_seq_one_letter_code
_entity_poly.pdbx_strand_id
1 'polypeptide(L)'
;MYLQFFNITLLLALCLTTFTADTKDAVQETTTPITTVKSTIKPYECGSIDIRNHCDSFQQLENCTVITGYMLIVLLPRVNPRAHEVCNFSKYQFPLLREITDFLIFHEVRNITTITDMFPNLTVIRGQRLFLNYALGVTSMKDLNTLEFRSLIAIQRGHVFIGTNPKLCNLEKVNWNRLTLSPGENHINLPSPEQCHTRSECRGCDNNYCWSNHVCQKLENDNVLNLKKGTENCHEQCLGGCLDDSPKTCMVCQQWTDNDICVEKCPINKYASPHYLRCYTREECTESKNLYIYNNLCVLSCPNGYTLNENIRECVPCHSTDDCIKICNPSSDLEPFWLLNLGDVEDIKGCQILNSSVFLTIRNRINENDLYQSFADVKEIKGQLNIYKNTYLSSLTFLKGLRKIDGKNSKDHHFSLTLYDNKNLRELWSPSEDLELTRGGMYVHANYKLCNRFLRQFIEDVIHDKSKDSLQTSDREVLCAPAKLNVKIEVYSHSCVKFSWPKKQTSLQIEFILRPLSHDEIFDENLDVDTEICKKVNWLRILKFASELSQNGSHYFHKVVGLQANTKYACLVKTFGDNGNYEARSDLIHITTEKDIPLPPQINIKQKTDTSLTLQLNYGIVTTQQAIDYYKLEVYNLPDNKTDVDKRDYCLEPTKMYATAHAYEDYDACCERREEEREETLFQHVMQEVHVCSRDRAKHCLKGRQVNSEYPPVYTKRLEHSETSYTIKKLQRFQLYVLQVRACNRFGCGSFGALAERTNYSTTADKIYDLSACRVPNSHEYQLSFNEPQHPNSLITSYMIHFRLVTPPGQGYQSYLKCITRKEHAHNNYRFITTLTVTYDQVAVRVNSLASHTFAGWVNITICDGSNKFADTILTSRSHKGWNIFLLFFLFGASGTMLWIFYKRRCWHNFYELRRFLPVRREWSASFVRNELAEDRQVLVDDYETVRFQFPSQHSKEEQCVNN
;
A
#
# COMPACT_ATOMS: atom_id res chain seq x y z
N MET A 1 -23.17 41.11 4.00
CA MET A 1 -24.49 41.63 4.39
C MET A 1 -25.21 40.50 5.12
N TYR A 2 -25.22 40.60 6.46
CA TYR A 2 -26.12 40.01 7.48
C TYR A 2 -26.55 38.54 7.36
N LEU A 3 -26.03 37.64 8.22
CA LEU A 3 -26.48 37.31 9.61
C LEU A 3 -27.68 36.33 9.61
N GLN A 4 -27.55 35.09 10.10
CA GLN A 4 -27.43 34.60 11.50
C GLN A 4 -28.78 34.15 12.12
N PHE A 5 -28.79 32.88 12.57
CA PHE A 5 -29.16 32.37 13.91
C PHE A 5 -30.61 32.29 14.47
N PHE A 6 -30.81 31.14 15.16
CA PHE A 6 -31.63 30.83 16.36
C PHE A 6 -33.19 30.91 16.25
N ASN A 7 -34.04 30.20 16.98
CA ASN A 7 -34.15 28.87 17.61
C ASN A 7 -35.50 28.87 18.41
N ILE A 8 -36.23 27.75 18.40
CA ILE A 8 -37.11 27.21 19.46
C ILE A 8 -38.49 27.87 19.76
N THR A 9 -39.43 26.98 20.14
CA THR A 9 -40.76 27.11 20.79
C THR A 9 -41.95 26.98 19.82
N LEU A 10 -43.07 26.29 20.08
CA LEU A 10 -43.59 25.55 21.24
C LEU A 10 -44.75 24.62 20.77
N LEU A 11 -44.79 23.42 21.35
CA LEU A 11 -45.94 22.56 21.68
C LEU A 11 -47.40 23.08 21.64
N LEU A 12 -48.29 22.14 21.25
CA LEU A 12 -49.57 21.69 21.87
C LEU A 12 -50.95 21.97 21.21
N ALA A 13 -51.64 20.83 21.00
CA ALA A 13 -53.05 20.51 21.31
C ALA A 13 -54.16 21.13 20.43
N LEU A 14 -54.79 20.32 19.55
CA LEU A 14 -56.06 19.57 19.76
C LEU A 14 -57.33 20.43 19.63
N CYS A 15 -58.11 20.24 18.56
CA CYS A 15 -59.40 19.54 18.64
C CYS A 15 -60.17 19.51 17.29
N LEU A 16 -60.60 18.29 16.94
CA LEU A 16 -61.93 17.90 16.44
C LEU A 16 -62.53 18.62 15.22
N THR A 17 -62.77 17.86 14.14
CA THR A 17 -64.15 17.56 13.71
C THR A 17 -64.23 16.19 13.03
N THR A 18 -65.32 15.52 13.38
CA THR A 18 -65.81 14.20 12.99
C THR A 18 -66.46 14.20 11.61
N PHE A 19 -66.37 13.09 10.87
CA PHE A 19 -67.52 12.59 10.11
C PHE A 19 -67.52 11.05 10.10
N THR A 20 -68.68 10.53 10.50
CA THR A 20 -69.11 9.13 10.56
C THR A 20 -69.70 8.69 9.22
N ALA A 21 -69.50 7.43 8.83
CA ALA A 21 -70.52 6.63 8.15
C ALA A 21 -70.26 5.13 8.38
N ASP A 22 -71.34 4.47 8.77
CA ASP A 22 -71.52 3.13 9.29
C ASP A 22 -71.90 2.16 8.13
N THR A 23 -71.59 0.85 8.26
CA THR A 23 -72.45 -0.31 7.88
C THR A 23 -71.69 -1.66 7.98
N LYS A 24 -71.87 -2.28 9.15
CA LYS A 24 -72.33 -3.66 9.46
C LYS A 24 -72.13 -4.85 8.49
N ASP A 25 -71.43 -5.82 9.08
CA ASP A 25 -71.82 -7.22 9.38
C ASP A 25 -71.72 -8.38 8.37
N ALA A 26 -71.20 -9.47 8.97
CA ALA A 26 -71.41 -10.90 8.74
C ALA A 26 -70.47 -11.63 7.77
N VAL A 27 -69.43 -12.27 8.36
CA VAL A 27 -68.81 -13.48 7.79
C VAL A 27 -69.09 -14.64 8.74
N GLN A 28 -69.80 -15.64 8.21
CA GLN A 28 -70.13 -16.91 8.83
C GLN A 28 -68.86 -17.75 9.08
N GLU A 29 -68.76 -18.28 10.30
CA GLU A 29 -67.95 -19.44 10.62
C GLU A 29 -68.44 -20.65 9.80
N THR A 30 -67.55 -21.23 8.99
CA THR A 30 -67.68 -22.60 8.51
C THR A 30 -66.45 -23.37 8.96
N THR A 31 -66.62 -24.11 10.04
CA THR A 31 -65.70 -25.14 10.52
C THR A 31 -65.69 -26.31 9.54
N THR A 32 -64.56 -26.55 8.88
CA THR A 32 -64.22 -27.85 8.29
C THR A 32 -62.83 -28.26 8.80
N PRO A 33 -62.64 -29.53 9.21
CA PRO A 33 -61.42 -29.95 9.88
C PRO A 33 -60.28 -30.11 8.88
N ILE A 34 -59.22 -29.33 9.05
CA ILE A 34 -57.94 -29.59 8.38
C ILE A 34 -57.42 -30.91 8.91
N THR A 35 -57.50 -31.93 8.06
CA THR A 35 -56.90 -33.23 8.31
C THR A 35 -55.40 -33.03 8.26
N THR A 36 -54.74 -33.12 9.41
CA THR A 36 -53.29 -33.11 9.52
C THR A 36 -52.75 -34.39 8.89
N VAL A 37 -52.22 -34.27 7.67
CA VAL A 37 -51.35 -35.30 7.09
C VAL A 37 -50.07 -35.32 7.93
N LYS A 38 -50.01 -36.23 8.90
CA LYS A 38 -48.77 -36.54 9.63
C LYS A 38 -47.78 -37.10 8.61
N SER A 39 -46.70 -36.35 8.36
CA SER A 39 -45.55 -36.86 7.61
C SER A 39 -44.91 -38.04 8.36
N THR A 40 -44.74 -39.15 7.66
CA THR A 40 -44.05 -40.37 8.08
C THR A 40 -42.55 -40.20 7.87
N ILE A 41 -41.95 -39.21 8.54
CA ILE A 41 -40.49 -39.12 8.65
C ILE A 41 -40.11 -39.81 9.96
N LYS A 42 -39.12 -40.72 9.91
CA LYS A 42 -38.61 -41.37 11.13
C LYS A 42 -38.18 -40.29 12.13
N PRO A 43 -38.38 -40.49 13.45
CA PRO A 43 -38.28 -39.45 14.47
C PRO A 43 -36.90 -38.80 14.65
N TYR A 44 -35.90 -39.15 13.83
CA TYR A 44 -34.52 -38.69 13.92
C TYR A 44 -33.98 -37.99 12.64
N GLU A 45 -34.68 -38.05 11.49
CA GLU A 45 -34.32 -37.29 10.28
C GLU A 45 -35.28 -36.12 10.09
N CYS A 46 -34.76 -34.93 9.88
CA CYS A 46 -35.55 -33.72 9.68
C CYS A 46 -35.26 -33.13 8.29
N GLY A 47 -36.27 -32.53 7.64
CA GLY A 47 -36.08 -31.80 6.38
C GLY A 47 -35.34 -30.48 6.59
N SER A 48 -35.29 -29.62 5.57
CA SER A 48 -34.76 -28.25 5.73
C SER A 48 -35.50 -27.48 6.81
N ILE A 49 -34.75 -26.78 7.67
CA ILE A 49 -35.28 -26.04 8.81
C ILE A 49 -34.97 -24.55 8.63
N ASP A 50 -36.01 -23.71 8.71
CA ASP A 50 -35.90 -22.25 8.69
C ASP A 50 -36.52 -21.67 9.96
N ILE A 51 -35.65 -21.27 10.89
CA ILE A 51 -36.00 -20.66 12.17
C ILE A 51 -35.91 -19.15 12.00
N ARG A 52 -37.08 -18.51 11.93
CA ARG A 52 -37.22 -17.08 11.69
C ARG A 52 -38.31 -16.46 12.54
N ASN A 53 -38.13 -15.19 12.91
CA ASN A 53 -39.08 -14.32 13.61
C ASN A 53 -39.47 -14.74 15.05
N HIS A 54 -39.61 -16.04 15.32
CA HIS A 54 -40.11 -16.60 16.57
C HIS A 54 -39.13 -17.62 17.15
N CYS A 55 -38.79 -17.49 18.43
CA CYS A 55 -37.83 -18.38 19.09
C CYS A 55 -38.44 -19.75 19.44
N ASP A 56 -39.76 -19.87 19.50
CA ASP A 56 -40.41 -21.18 19.70
C ASP A 56 -40.21 -22.11 18.49
N SER A 57 -39.88 -21.55 17.32
CA SER A 57 -39.56 -22.32 16.10
C SER A 57 -38.34 -23.25 16.28
N PHE A 58 -37.50 -23.04 17.29
CA PHE A 58 -36.42 -23.97 17.64
C PHE A 58 -36.94 -25.36 18.05
N GLN A 59 -38.21 -25.50 18.45
CA GLN A 59 -38.83 -26.81 18.73
C GLN A 59 -38.82 -27.75 17.52
N GLN A 60 -38.71 -27.21 16.29
CA GLN A 60 -38.57 -28.03 15.08
C GLN A 60 -37.30 -28.89 15.06
N LEU A 61 -36.31 -28.57 15.89
CA LEU A 61 -35.06 -29.33 16.03
C LEU A 61 -35.14 -30.42 17.11
N GLU A 62 -36.25 -30.50 17.87
CA GLU A 62 -36.42 -31.53 18.88
C GLU A 62 -36.44 -32.92 18.23
N ASN A 63 -35.65 -33.85 18.78
CA ASN A 63 -35.44 -35.20 18.27
C ASN A 63 -34.70 -35.31 16.93
N CYS A 64 -34.35 -34.20 16.27
CA CYS A 64 -33.55 -34.23 15.04
C CYS A 64 -32.10 -34.68 15.32
N THR A 65 -31.70 -35.78 14.68
CA THR A 65 -30.32 -36.26 14.66
C THR A 65 -29.60 -35.82 13.38
N VAL A 66 -30.33 -35.73 12.27
CA VAL A 66 -29.81 -35.36 10.96
C VAL A 66 -30.78 -34.39 10.30
N ILE A 67 -30.24 -33.32 9.70
CA ILE A 67 -30.99 -32.43 8.81
C ILE A 67 -30.65 -32.79 7.37
N THR A 68 -31.60 -33.42 6.67
CA THR A 68 -31.56 -33.67 5.22
C THR A 68 -32.03 -32.42 4.49
N GLY A 69 -31.15 -31.43 4.42
CA GLY A 69 -31.41 -30.12 3.83
C GLY A 69 -30.51 -29.05 4.46
N TYR A 70 -30.97 -27.81 4.40
CA TYR A 70 -30.29 -26.66 5.00
C TYR A 70 -30.89 -26.29 6.36
N MET A 71 -30.13 -25.52 7.13
CA MET A 71 -30.55 -24.96 8.40
C MET A 71 -30.31 -23.44 8.43
N LEU A 72 -31.39 -22.67 8.55
CA LEU A 72 -31.35 -21.21 8.66
C LEU A 72 -31.81 -20.80 10.05
N ILE A 73 -31.01 -19.98 10.73
CA ILE A 73 -31.40 -19.29 11.96
C ILE A 73 -31.24 -17.80 11.70
N VAL A 74 -32.32 -17.14 11.32
CA VAL A 74 -32.27 -15.79 10.76
C VAL A 74 -33.35 -14.87 11.30
N LEU A 75 -33.09 -13.56 11.35
CA LEU A 75 -34.08 -12.52 11.68
C LEU A 75 -34.85 -12.80 12.99
N LEU A 76 -34.12 -13.12 14.05
CA LEU A 76 -34.71 -13.36 15.37
C LEU A 76 -34.59 -12.11 16.24
N PRO A 77 -35.72 -11.41 16.49
CA PRO A 77 -35.73 -10.17 17.25
C PRO A 77 -35.46 -10.42 18.74
N ARG A 78 -35.16 -9.34 19.47
CA ARG A 78 -34.90 -9.40 20.92
C ARG A 78 -36.10 -9.93 21.72
N VAL A 79 -37.31 -9.58 21.29
CA VAL A 79 -38.57 -9.93 21.94
C VAL A 79 -39.39 -10.75 20.95
N ASN A 80 -39.88 -11.91 21.38
CA ASN A 80 -40.77 -12.75 20.59
C ASN A 80 -42.08 -11.99 20.33
N PRO A 81 -42.46 -11.72 19.07
CA PRO A 81 -43.66 -10.94 18.76
C PRO A 81 -44.97 -11.56 19.26
N ARG A 82 -45.02 -12.89 19.43
CA ARG A 82 -46.23 -13.60 19.87
C ARG A 82 -46.36 -13.63 21.39
N ALA A 83 -45.30 -14.06 22.07
CA ALA A 83 -45.29 -14.23 23.52
C ALA A 83 -45.01 -12.91 24.28
N HIS A 84 -44.56 -11.84 23.60
CA HIS A 84 -44.06 -10.61 24.22
C HIS A 84 -42.94 -10.86 25.26
N GLU A 85 -42.25 -11.99 25.13
CA GLU A 85 -41.17 -12.41 26.04
C GLU A 85 -39.80 -12.33 25.34
N VAL A 86 -38.77 -12.07 26.14
CA VAL A 86 -37.38 -12.09 25.67
C VAL A 86 -36.95 -13.52 25.40
N CYS A 87 -36.41 -13.79 24.22
CA CYS A 87 -35.94 -15.14 23.88
C CYS A 87 -34.79 -15.58 24.80
N ASN A 88 -34.98 -16.70 25.50
CA ASN A 88 -33.97 -17.31 26.35
C ASN A 88 -33.36 -18.53 25.64
N PHE A 89 -32.22 -18.30 24.96
CA PHE A 89 -31.56 -19.32 24.14
C PHE A 89 -30.91 -20.44 24.96
N SER A 90 -30.65 -20.24 26.25
CA SER A 90 -30.05 -21.27 27.12
C SER A 90 -30.94 -22.50 27.30
N LYS A 91 -32.24 -22.40 26.98
CA LYS A 91 -33.19 -23.51 27.01
C LYS A 91 -33.09 -24.43 25.80
N TYR A 92 -32.54 -23.95 24.67
CA TYR A 92 -32.50 -24.71 23.42
C TYR A 92 -31.17 -25.44 23.30
N GLN A 93 -31.20 -26.75 23.55
CA GLN A 93 -30.07 -27.65 23.42
C GLN A 93 -30.49 -28.85 22.58
N PHE A 94 -29.75 -29.13 21.52
CA PHE A 94 -30.05 -30.20 20.58
C PHE A 94 -28.87 -31.19 20.52
N PRO A 95 -28.67 -31.99 21.58
CA PRO A 95 -27.53 -32.91 21.66
C PRO A 95 -27.62 -34.08 20.68
N LEU A 96 -28.79 -34.32 20.08
CA LEU A 96 -28.97 -35.37 19.10
C LEU A 96 -28.46 -34.98 17.72
N LEU A 97 -28.44 -33.69 17.37
CA LEU A 97 -28.05 -33.24 16.04
C LEU A 97 -26.56 -33.48 15.78
N ARG A 98 -26.26 -34.27 14.74
CA ARG A 98 -24.90 -34.68 14.35
C ARG A 98 -24.50 -34.28 12.94
N GLU A 99 -25.45 -34.17 12.02
CA GLU A 99 -25.17 -33.97 10.60
C GLU A 99 -26.15 -33.00 9.94
N ILE A 100 -25.63 -32.13 9.08
CA ILE A 100 -26.41 -31.27 8.17
C ILE A 100 -25.93 -31.54 6.74
N THR A 101 -26.84 -31.88 5.83
CA THR A 101 -26.45 -32.26 4.46
C THR A 101 -26.15 -31.08 3.54
N ASP A 102 -26.81 -29.94 3.71
CA ASP A 102 -26.56 -28.74 2.90
C ASP A 102 -25.68 -27.74 3.67
N PHE A 103 -26.25 -26.62 4.11
CA PHE A 103 -25.54 -25.52 4.75
C PHE A 103 -26.24 -25.03 6.02
N LEU A 104 -25.49 -24.32 6.88
CA LEU A 104 -25.94 -23.71 8.13
C LEU A 104 -25.67 -22.20 8.13
N ILE A 105 -26.70 -21.36 8.25
CA ILE A 105 -26.54 -19.89 8.29
C ILE A 105 -27.15 -19.28 9.54
N PHE A 106 -26.39 -18.39 10.18
CA PHE A 106 -26.84 -17.47 11.22
C PHE A 106 -26.81 -16.04 10.70
N HIS A 107 -27.95 -15.35 10.76
CA HIS A 107 -28.05 -13.96 10.32
C HIS A 107 -29.00 -13.14 11.18
N GLU A 108 -28.52 -12.04 11.76
CA GLU A 108 -29.36 -11.09 12.52
C GLU A 108 -30.17 -11.73 13.68
N VAL A 109 -29.50 -12.55 14.50
CA VAL A 109 -30.08 -13.10 15.74
C VAL A 109 -29.65 -12.24 16.93
N ARG A 110 -30.61 -11.77 17.73
CA ARG A 110 -30.35 -10.96 18.95
C ARG A 110 -30.31 -11.83 20.20
N ASN A 111 -29.64 -11.37 21.26
CA ASN A 111 -29.51 -12.02 22.58
C ASN A 111 -28.83 -13.41 22.62
N ILE A 112 -28.39 -13.97 21.50
CA ILE A 112 -27.57 -15.18 21.51
C ILE A 112 -26.12 -14.80 21.75
N THR A 113 -25.55 -15.22 22.88
CA THR A 113 -24.17 -14.91 23.28
C THR A 113 -23.20 -16.03 22.93
N THR A 114 -23.67 -17.26 22.92
CA THR A 114 -22.90 -18.46 22.57
C THR A 114 -23.80 -19.50 21.91
N ILE A 115 -23.22 -20.35 21.07
CA ILE A 115 -23.87 -21.53 20.48
C ILE A 115 -23.30 -22.86 21.01
N THR A 116 -22.32 -22.79 21.94
CA THR A 116 -21.52 -23.94 22.40
C THR A 116 -22.37 -25.14 22.82
N ASP A 117 -23.42 -24.90 23.59
CA ASP A 117 -24.28 -25.95 24.15
C ASP A 117 -25.54 -26.22 23.28
N MET A 118 -25.74 -25.43 22.22
CA MET A 118 -26.91 -25.56 21.35
C MET A 118 -26.77 -26.78 20.43
N PHE A 119 -25.58 -27.00 19.87
CA PHE A 119 -25.28 -28.11 18.94
C PHE A 119 -24.00 -28.86 19.36
N PRO A 120 -23.97 -29.50 20.54
CA PRO A 120 -22.73 -30.03 21.10
C PRO A 120 -22.15 -31.21 20.29
N ASN A 121 -22.99 -31.94 19.55
CA ASN A 121 -22.62 -33.13 18.80
C ASN A 121 -22.65 -32.95 17.28
N LEU A 122 -22.86 -31.72 16.78
CA LEU A 122 -22.78 -31.44 15.34
C LEU A 122 -21.35 -31.75 14.86
N THR A 123 -21.22 -32.76 14.02
CA THR A 123 -19.95 -33.39 13.66
C THR A 123 -19.57 -33.08 12.21
N VAL A 124 -20.52 -33.08 11.28
CA VAL A 124 -20.27 -32.83 9.85
C VAL A 124 -21.32 -31.91 9.23
N ILE A 125 -20.86 -30.99 8.38
CA ILE A 125 -21.69 -30.27 7.41
C ILE A 125 -21.25 -30.71 6.02
N ARG A 126 -22.14 -31.33 5.24
CA ARG A 126 -21.75 -31.96 3.96
C ARG A 126 -21.60 -30.96 2.83
N GLY A 127 -22.43 -29.90 2.77
CA GLY A 127 -22.37 -28.90 1.71
C GLY A 127 -22.83 -29.41 0.34
N GLN A 128 -23.79 -30.35 0.32
CA GLN A 128 -24.35 -30.90 -0.92
C GLN A 128 -24.94 -29.78 -1.79
N ARG A 129 -25.65 -28.85 -1.15
CA ARG A 129 -26.00 -27.53 -1.70
C ARG A 129 -25.28 -26.44 -0.92
N LEU A 130 -24.99 -25.32 -1.56
CA LEU A 130 -24.30 -24.17 -0.94
C LEU A 130 -25.18 -22.92 -0.95
N PHE A 131 -24.99 -22.07 0.07
CA PHE A 131 -25.49 -20.71 0.05
C PHE A 131 -24.37 -19.80 -0.47
N LEU A 132 -24.51 -19.30 -1.70
CA LEU A 132 -23.42 -18.67 -2.45
C LEU A 132 -22.24 -19.65 -2.66
N ASN A 133 -21.14 -19.48 -1.93
CA ASN A 133 -19.99 -20.40 -1.93
C ASN A 133 -19.82 -21.12 -0.57
N TYR A 134 -20.75 -20.93 0.37
CA TYR A 134 -20.54 -21.26 1.78
C TYR A 134 -21.48 -22.35 2.25
N ALA A 135 -20.93 -23.26 3.06
CA ALA A 135 -21.68 -24.25 3.81
C ALA A 135 -21.92 -23.81 5.27
N LEU A 136 -21.15 -22.84 5.77
CA LEU A 136 -21.36 -22.22 7.08
C LEU A 136 -21.27 -20.69 6.96
N GLY A 137 -22.29 -19.99 7.45
CA GLY A 137 -22.35 -18.53 7.43
C GLY A 137 -22.75 -17.96 8.79
N VAL A 138 -22.02 -16.96 9.28
CA VAL A 138 -22.31 -16.27 10.55
C VAL A 138 -22.08 -14.78 10.35
N THR A 139 -23.15 -13.98 10.31
CA THR A 139 -23.01 -12.54 10.08
C THR A 139 -24.10 -11.72 10.76
N SER A 140 -23.80 -10.46 11.08
CA SER A 140 -24.72 -9.54 11.75
C SER A 140 -25.22 -10.05 13.12
N MET A 141 -24.44 -10.89 13.80
CA MET A 141 -24.75 -11.42 15.13
C MET A 141 -24.26 -10.43 16.20
N LYS A 142 -25.12 -9.47 16.58
CA LYS A 142 -24.71 -8.32 17.43
C LYS A 142 -24.31 -8.70 18.87
N ASP A 143 -24.83 -9.81 19.36
CA ASP A 143 -24.66 -10.24 20.76
C ASP A 143 -23.79 -11.48 20.92
N LEU A 144 -23.36 -12.11 19.81
CA LEU A 144 -22.57 -13.34 19.83
C LEU A 144 -21.13 -13.04 20.23
N ASN A 145 -20.70 -13.64 21.34
CA ASN A 145 -19.36 -13.49 21.90
C ASN A 145 -18.44 -14.65 21.50
N THR A 146 -18.97 -15.87 21.48
CA THR A 146 -18.21 -17.10 21.23
C THR A 146 -18.92 -18.01 20.23
N LEU A 147 -18.21 -18.40 19.17
CA LEU A 147 -18.66 -19.38 18.18
C LEU A 147 -17.84 -20.66 18.37
N GLU A 148 -18.42 -21.66 19.04
CA GLU A 148 -17.73 -22.91 19.36
C GLU A 148 -18.52 -24.12 18.89
N PHE A 149 -17.88 -24.98 18.11
CA PHE A 149 -18.44 -26.27 17.72
C PHE A 149 -17.60 -27.39 18.33
N ARG A 150 -18.07 -27.99 19.42
CA ARG A 150 -17.30 -28.99 20.21
C ARG A 150 -16.92 -30.24 19.42
N SER A 151 -17.79 -30.65 18.50
CA SER A 151 -17.65 -31.93 17.78
C SER A 151 -17.46 -31.78 16.28
N LEU A 152 -17.49 -30.56 15.73
CA LEU A 152 -17.40 -30.36 14.29
C LEU A 152 -15.99 -30.67 13.80
N ILE A 153 -15.88 -31.66 12.93
CA ILE A 153 -14.60 -32.13 12.38
C ILE A 153 -14.38 -31.69 10.94
N ALA A 154 -15.44 -31.55 10.15
CA ALA A 154 -15.33 -31.36 8.71
C ALA A 154 -16.55 -30.65 8.11
N ILE A 155 -16.25 -29.76 7.17
CA ILE A 155 -17.14 -29.20 6.17
C ILE A 155 -16.67 -29.76 4.82
N GLN A 156 -17.42 -30.72 4.27
CA GLN A 156 -16.92 -31.53 3.15
C GLN A 156 -16.88 -30.76 1.82
N ARG A 157 -17.90 -29.94 1.55
CA ARG A 157 -17.99 -29.06 0.38
C ARG A 157 -18.43 -27.67 0.81
N GLY A 158 -17.84 -26.64 0.20
CA GLY A 158 -18.14 -25.24 0.50
C GLY A 158 -17.27 -24.64 1.60
N HIS A 159 -17.35 -23.32 1.73
CA HIS A 159 -16.48 -22.53 2.61
C HIS A 159 -17.22 -21.95 3.81
N VAL A 160 -16.48 -21.24 4.67
CA VAL A 160 -17.00 -20.52 5.82
C VAL A 160 -17.02 -19.01 5.55
N PHE A 161 -18.15 -18.38 5.83
CA PHE A 161 -18.30 -16.93 5.85
C PHE A 161 -18.58 -16.45 7.27
N ILE A 162 -17.65 -15.71 7.86
CA ILE A 162 -17.85 -14.97 9.10
C ILE A 162 -17.77 -13.49 8.75
N GLY A 163 -18.94 -12.85 8.70
CA GLY A 163 -19.06 -11.43 8.41
C GLY A 163 -18.88 -10.56 9.66
N THR A 164 -19.51 -9.39 9.66
CA THR A 164 -19.38 -8.43 10.75
C THR A 164 -20.15 -8.88 11.99
N ASN A 165 -19.42 -9.34 13.01
CA ASN A 165 -19.96 -9.77 14.30
C ASN A 165 -19.20 -9.04 15.43
N PRO A 166 -19.71 -7.93 15.98
CA PRO A 166 -18.91 -6.96 16.73
C PRO A 166 -18.38 -7.44 18.08
N LYS A 167 -18.95 -8.49 18.67
CA LYS A 167 -18.51 -9.05 19.97
C LYS A 167 -17.81 -10.40 19.84
N LEU A 168 -17.71 -10.96 18.62
CA LEU A 168 -17.26 -12.32 18.41
C LEU A 168 -15.73 -12.43 18.44
N CYS A 169 -15.17 -13.08 19.45
CA CYS A 169 -13.72 -13.27 19.62
C CYS A 169 -13.30 -14.75 19.49
N ASN A 170 -12.01 -15.04 19.66
CA ASN A 170 -11.40 -16.39 19.72
C ASN A 170 -11.33 -17.19 18.40
N LEU A 171 -11.48 -16.55 17.24
CA LEU A 171 -11.41 -17.24 15.95
C LEU A 171 -9.98 -17.38 15.38
N GLU A 172 -8.99 -16.71 15.97
CA GLU A 172 -7.59 -16.67 15.48
C GLU A 172 -6.89 -18.03 15.53
N LYS A 173 -7.28 -18.89 16.47
CA LYS A 173 -6.68 -20.23 16.66
C LYS A 173 -7.48 -21.34 15.98
N VAL A 174 -8.56 -21.02 15.26
CA VAL A 174 -9.30 -22.00 14.45
C VAL A 174 -8.61 -22.15 13.10
N ASN A 175 -8.22 -23.38 12.75
CA ASN A 175 -7.70 -23.70 11.44
C ASN A 175 -8.83 -24.03 10.47
N TRP A 176 -9.36 -23.00 9.81
CA TRP A 176 -10.46 -23.13 8.84
C TRP A 176 -10.11 -23.99 7.63
N ASN A 177 -8.86 -23.96 7.17
CA ASN A 177 -8.42 -24.75 6.01
C ASN A 177 -8.37 -26.26 6.29
N ARG A 178 -8.22 -26.65 7.56
CA ARG A 178 -8.35 -28.06 7.98
C ARG A 178 -9.81 -28.46 8.19
N LEU A 179 -10.70 -27.50 8.44
CA LEU A 179 -12.13 -27.74 8.61
C LEU A 179 -12.84 -27.86 7.26
N THR A 180 -12.53 -27.01 6.29
CA THR A 180 -13.12 -27.04 4.93
C THR A 180 -12.28 -27.89 4.00
N LEU A 181 -12.82 -29.00 3.52
CA LEU A 181 -12.08 -29.99 2.72
C LEU A 181 -12.02 -29.66 1.22
N SER A 182 -12.90 -28.79 0.71
CA SER A 182 -12.91 -28.39 -0.69
C SER A 182 -11.97 -27.20 -1.00
N PRO A 183 -11.33 -27.15 -2.18
CA PRO A 183 -10.52 -26.00 -2.61
C PRO A 183 -11.32 -24.69 -2.70
N GLY A 184 -10.83 -23.62 -2.08
CA GLY A 184 -11.37 -22.26 -2.20
C GLY A 184 -11.01 -21.40 -0.99
N GLU A 185 -11.78 -20.33 -0.74
CA GLU A 185 -11.43 -19.30 0.25
C GLU A 185 -12.49 -19.13 1.35
N ASN A 186 -12.02 -19.18 2.60
CA ASN A 186 -12.80 -18.85 3.79
C ASN A 186 -12.73 -17.34 4.03
N HIS A 187 -13.86 -16.69 4.24
CA HIS A 187 -13.93 -15.25 4.50
C HIS A 187 -14.26 -14.99 5.96
N ILE A 188 -13.23 -14.72 6.75
CA ILE A 188 -13.35 -14.54 8.20
C ILE A 188 -12.99 -13.09 8.55
N ASN A 189 -13.99 -12.27 8.84
CA ASN A 189 -13.79 -10.92 9.33
C ASN A 189 -13.52 -10.97 10.85
N LEU A 190 -12.25 -10.88 11.23
CA LEU A 190 -11.82 -10.85 12.62
C LEU A 190 -11.99 -9.44 13.19
N PRO A 191 -12.55 -9.27 14.40
CA PRO A 191 -12.57 -7.96 15.06
C PRO A 191 -11.14 -7.52 15.38
N SER A 192 -10.94 -6.21 15.58
CA SER A 192 -9.61 -5.70 15.92
C SER A 192 -9.13 -6.24 17.28
N PRO A 193 -7.81 -6.47 17.47
CA PRO A 193 -7.29 -7.01 18.72
C PRO A 193 -7.65 -6.17 19.96
N GLU A 194 -7.90 -4.87 19.78
CA GLU A 194 -8.31 -3.94 20.84
C GLU A 194 -9.74 -4.18 21.34
N GLN A 195 -10.61 -4.79 20.52
CA GLN A 195 -11.99 -5.11 20.88
C GLN A 195 -12.12 -6.41 21.67
N CYS A 196 -11.10 -7.29 21.61
CA CYS A 196 -11.07 -8.55 22.35
C CYS A 196 -10.19 -8.43 23.61
N HIS A 197 -10.80 -8.54 24.79
CA HIS A 197 -10.10 -8.36 26.08
C HIS A 197 -9.07 -9.46 26.40
N THR A 198 -9.15 -10.63 25.77
CA THR A 198 -8.32 -11.80 26.07
C THR A 198 -7.71 -12.38 24.81
N ARG A 199 -6.39 -12.62 24.82
CA ARG A 199 -5.72 -13.40 23.78
C ARG A 199 -6.16 -14.87 23.86
N SER A 200 -6.30 -15.49 22.70
CA SER A 200 -6.68 -16.90 22.58
C SER A 200 -5.47 -17.81 22.84
N GLU A 201 -5.57 -18.63 23.90
CA GLU A 201 -4.58 -19.64 24.28
C GLU A 201 -5.28 -21.00 24.39
N CYS A 202 -4.95 -21.93 23.49
CA CYS A 202 -5.50 -23.29 23.53
C CYS A 202 -4.92 -24.07 24.71
N ARG A 203 -5.71 -24.30 25.77
CA ARG A 203 -5.28 -25.05 26.95
C ARG A 203 -5.80 -26.49 26.89
N GLY A 204 -4.89 -27.45 27.01
CA GLY A 204 -5.26 -28.88 27.03
C GLY A 204 -5.64 -29.45 25.66
N CYS A 205 -5.19 -28.82 24.58
CA CYS A 205 -5.36 -29.31 23.22
C CYS A 205 -4.06 -29.95 22.73
N ASP A 206 -4.16 -31.14 22.13
CA ASP A 206 -3.00 -31.84 21.55
C ASP A 206 -2.39 -31.03 20.38
N ASN A 207 -3.24 -30.27 19.69
CA ASN A 207 -2.86 -29.32 18.64
C ASN A 207 -3.03 -27.87 19.13
N ASN A 208 -2.27 -26.93 18.54
CA ASN A 208 -2.42 -25.48 18.80
C ASN A 208 -3.70 -24.86 18.19
N TYR A 209 -4.72 -25.68 17.90
CA TYR A 209 -5.96 -25.27 17.26
C TYR A 209 -7.16 -25.45 18.21
N CYS A 210 -7.93 -24.39 18.38
CA CYS A 210 -9.06 -24.38 19.31
C CYS A 210 -10.12 -23.35 18.90
N TRP A 211 -11.39 -23.68 19.20
CA TRP A 211 -12.53 -22.76 19.10
C TRP A 211 -12.51 -21.71 20.21
N SER A 212 -11.98 -22.07 21.38
CA SER A 212 -11.73 -21.17 22.50
C SER A 212 -10.66 -21.75 23.43
N ASN A 213 -10.33 -21.04 24.51
CA ASN A 213 -9.26 -21.45 25.42
C ASN A 213 -9.43 -22.86 26.02
N HIS A 214 -10.67 -23.38 26.05
CA HIS A 214 -11.00 -24.67 26.66
C HIS A 214 -11.63 -25.68 25.68
N VAL A 215 -11.97 -25.26 24.46
CA VAL A 215 -12.62 -26.12 23.45
C VAL A 215 -11.68 -26.29 22.27
N CYS A 216 -11.04 -27.45 22.21
CA CYS A 216 -10.10 -27.81 21.14
C CYS A 216 -10.83 -28.04 19.81
N GLN A 217 -10.16 -27.70 18.70
CA GLN A 217 -10.65 -28.03 17.37
C GLN A 217 -10.33 -29.50 17.10
N LYS A 218 -11.36 -30.29 16.80
CA LYS A 218 -11.18 -31.66 16.32
C LYS A 218 -10.81 -31.68 14.84
N LEU A 219 -10.02 -32.67 14.44
CA LEU A 219 -9.58 -32.89 13.06
C LEU A 219 -10.17 -34.20 12.52
N GLU A 220 -10.17 -34.36 11.21
CA GLU A 220 -10.66 -35.59 10.53
C GLU A 220 -9.95 -36.86 11.02
N ASN A 221 -8.67 -36.75 11.40
CA ASN A 221 -7.86 -37.87 11.91
C ASN A 221 -8.18 -38.24 13.37
N ASP A 222 -9.02 -37.48 14.08
CA ASP A 222 -9.36 -37.74 15.48
C ASP A 222 -10.45 -38.84 15.62
N ASN A 223 -10.49 -39.79 14.68
CA ASN A 223 -11.44 -40.91 14.63
C ASN A 223 -11.07 -42.04 15.62
N VAL A 224 -10.86 -41.67 16.89
CA VAL A 224 -10.24 -42.54 17.91
C VAL A 224 -11.20 -42.83 19.07
N LEU A 225 -11.20 -44.08 19.52
CA LEU A 225 -12.18 -44.71 20.42
C LEU A 225 -11.99 -44.43 21.91
N ASN A 226 -11.08 -43.51 22.28
CA ASN A 226 -10.56 -43.28 23.64
C ASN A 226 -9.41 -44.26 24.01
N LEU A 227 -8.17 -43.75 23.96
CA LEU A 227 -6.91 -44.47 24.21
C LEU A 227 -6.87 -45.27 25.53
N LYS A 228 -7.73 -44.94 26.51
CA LYS A 228 -7.80 -45.63 27.81
C LYS A 228 -8.47 -47.01 27.79
N LYS A 229 -9.17 -47.39 26.71
CA LYS A 229 -9.89 -48.67 26.59
C LYS A 229 -9.22 -49.70 25.66
N GLY A 230 -8.07 -49.38 25.05
CA GLY A 230 -7.28 -50.33 24.24
C GLY A 230 -7.77 -50.55 22.81
N THR A 231 -8.75 -49.79 22.33
CA THR A 231 -9.19 -49.79 20.92
C THR A 231 -8.56 -48.60 20.20
N GLU A 232 -7.74 -48.87 19.20
CA GLU A 232 -6.92 -47.83 18.54
C GLU A 232 -7.67 -47.06 17.45
N ASN A 233 -8.70 -47.63 16.80
CA ASN A 233 -9.44 -46.99 15.69
C ASN A 233 -10.94 -47.32 15.71
N CYS A 234 -11.76 -46.43 15.15
CA CYS A 234 -13.16 -46.68 14.79
C CYS A 234 -13.30 -47.54 13.54
N HIS A 235 -14.49 -48.10 13.31
CA HIS A 235 -14.82 -48.81 12.08
C HIS A 235 -14.51 -47.93 10.87
N GLU A 236 -14.02 -48.52 9.78
CA GLU A 236 -13.57 -47.80 8.58
C GLU A 236 -14.67 -46.94 7.92
N GLN A 237 -15.94 -47.29 8.14
CA GLN A 237 -17.11 -46.55 7.65
C GLN A 237 -17.57 -45.41 8.59
N CYS A 238 -16.92 -45.22 9.75
CA CYS A 238 -17.23 -44.14 10.69
C CYS A 238 -16.46 -42.85 10.35
N LEU A 239 -17.07 -41.70 10.65
CA LEU A 239 -16.49 -40.37 10.51
C LEU A 239 -16.78 -39.55 11.79
N GLY A 240 -15.73 -38.96 12.40
CA GLY A 240 -15.85 -38.07 13.54
C GLY A 240 -16.02 -38.73 14.91
N GLY A 241 -15.66 -40.01 15.02
CA GLY A 241 -15.64 -40.78 16.26
C GLY A 241 -16.71 -41.88 16.32
N CYS A 242 -16.62 -42.72 17.36
CA CYS A 242 -17.48 -43.87 17.59
C CYS A 242 -17.48 -44.26 19.08
N LEU A 243 -18.43 -45.12 19.50
CA LEU A 243 -18.47 -45.66 20.87
C LEU A 243 -17.78 -47.02 21.01
N ASP A 244 -17.76 -47.81 19.94
CA ASP A 244 -17.06 -49.10 19.75
C ASP A 244 -16.63 -49.24 18.27
N ASP A 245 -15.90 -50.31 17.94
CA ASP A 245 -15.44 -50.58 16.57
C ASP A 245 -16.57 -51.13 15.65
N SER A 246 -17.83 -50.99 16.06
CA SER A 246 -18.97 -51.42 15.27
C SER A 246 -19.42 -50.31 14.30
N PRO A 247 -19.82 -50.66 13.07
CA PRO A 247 -20.44 -49.71 12.14
C PRO A 247 -21.75 -49.11 12.65
N LYS A 248 -22.33 -49.64 13.74
CA LYS A 248 -23.58 -49.15 14.35
C LYS A 248 -23.37 -48.02 15.35
N THR A 249 -22.16 -47.84 15.89
CA THR A 249 -21.92 -46.86 16.95
C THR A 249 -21.13 -45.63 16.49
N CYS A 250 -21.03 -45.44 15.18
CA CYS A 250 -20.43 -44.26 14.59
C CYS A 250 -21.18 -42.98 14.98
N MET A 251 -20.45 -41.88 15.10
CA MET A 251 -21.06 -40.55 15.26
C MET A 251 -21.76 -40.12 13.97
N VAL A 252 -21.06 -40.20 12.84
CA VAL A 252 -21.57 -39.99 11.47
C VAL A 252 -20.95 -41.04 10.56
N CYS A 253 -21.64 -41.47 9.50
CA CYS A 253 -21.09 -42.40 8.52
C CYS A 253 -20.24 -41.68 7.47
N GLN A 254 -19.17 -42.32 6.98
CA GLN A 254 -18.33 -41.73 5.94
C GLN A 254 -19.08 -41.65 4.60
N GLN A 255 -19.68 -42.77 4.18
CA GLN A 255 -20.47 -42.92 2.95
C GLN A 255 -21.95 -43.15 3.28
N TRP A 256 -22.46 -44.38 3.19
CA TRP A 256 -23.89 -44.66 3.27
C TRP A 256 -24.34 -44.99 4.69
N THR A 257 -25.53 -44.52 5.04
CA THR A 257 -26.23 -44.90 6.27
C THR A 257 -27.48 -45.71 5.96
N ASP A 258 -27.63 -46.86 6.58
CA ASP A 258 -28.87 -47.64 6.59
C ASP A 258 -29.39 -47.81 8.02
N ASN A 259 -30.48 -47.12 8.38
CA ASN A 259 -31.09 -47.18 9.71
C ASN A 259 -30.06 -47.02 10.86
N ASP A 260 -29.26 -45.95 10.82
CA ASP A 260 -28.18 -45.63 11.78
C ASP A 260 -27.00 -46.62 11.80
N ILE A 261 -26.88 -47.49 10.80
CA ILE A 261 -25.71 -48.36 10.60
C ILE A 261 -24.94 -47.87 9.37
N CYS A 262 -23.64 -47.67 9.53
CA CYS A 262 -22.78 -47.28 8.42
C CYS A 262 -22.47 -48.49 7.54
N VAL A 263 -22.80 -48.41 6.26
CA VAL A 263 -22.65 -49.52 5.31
C VAL A 263 -21.84 -49.08 4.10
N GLU A 264 -21.04 -50.00 3.56
CA GLU A 264 -20.27 -49.74 2.34
C GLU A 264 -21.19 -49.66 1.11
N LYS A 265 -22.25 -50.48 1.09
CA LYS A 265 -23.26 -50.51 0.01
C LYS A 265 -24.65 -50.67 0.61
N CYS A 266 -25.63 -50.01 0.01
CA CYS A 266 -27.02 -50.17 0.42
C CYS A 266 -27.51 -51.61 0.20
N PRO A 267 -28.39 -52.13 1.09
CA PRO A 267 -29.01 -53.44 0.92
C PRO A 267 -29.75 -53.58 -0.42
N ILE A 268 -29.81 -54.79 -0.97
CA ILE A 268 -30.37 -55.09 -2.31
C ILE A 268 -31.82 -54.61 -2.49
N ASN A 269 -32.60 -54.52 -1.40
CA ASN A 269 -33.99 -54.09 -1.40
C ASN A 269 -34.18 -52.58 -1.12
N LYS A 270 -33.10 -51.79 -1.09
CA LYS A 270 -33.14 -50.35 -0.83
C LYS A 270 -32.42 -49.57 -1.92
N TYR A 271 -32.85 -48.32 -2.11
CA TYR A 271 -32.28 -47.38 -3.06
C TYR A 271 -31.30 -46.46 -2.35
N ALA A 272 -30.09 -46.34 -2.89
CA ALA A 272 -29.11 -45.39 -2.37
C ALA A 272 -29.47 -43.98 -2.81
N SER A 273 -29.44 -43.00 -1.91
CA SER A 273 -29.63 -41.59 -2.22
C SER A 273 -28.29 -40.86 -2.21
N PRO A 274 -27.65 -40.61 -3.36
CA PRO A 274 -26.34 -39.95 -3.39
C PRO A 274 -26.36 -38.55 -2.77
N HIS A 275 -27.51 -37.88 -2.82
CA HIS A 275 -27.70 -36.55 -2.25
C HIS A 275 -27.70 -36.57 -0.72
N TYR A 276 -28.41 -37.53 -0.11
CA TYR A 276 -28.51 -37.64 1.36
C TYR A 276 -27.55 -38.66 1.97
N LEU A 277 -26.78 -39.39 1.16
CA LEU A 277 -25.86 -40.47 1.55
C LEU A 277 -26.53 -41.54 2.44
N ARG A 278 -27.75 -41.93 2.07
CA ARG A 278 -28.63 -42.81 2.84
C ARG A 278 -29.30 -43.86 1.98
N CYS A 279 -29.67 -44.97 2.60
CA CYS A 279 -30.42 -46.06 1.97
C CYS A 279 -31.90 -45.95 2.33
N TYR A 280 -32.76 -45.78 1.33
CA TYR A 280 -34.20 -45.65 1.51
C TYR A 280 -34.96 -46.83 0.92
N THR A 281 -36.08 -47.21 1.51
CA THR A 281 -37.04 -48.06 0.80
C THR A 281 -37.70 -47.28 -0.35
N ARG A 282 -38.46 -47.97 -1.19
CA ARG A 282 -39.19 -47.33 -2.30
C ARG A 282 -40.09 -46.22 -1.77
N GLU A 283 -40.88 -46.53 -0.74
CA GLU A 283 -41.86 -45.64 -0.13
C GLU A 283 -41.18 -44.44 0.57
N GLU A 284 -40.06 -44.68 1.25
CA GLU A 284 -39.26 -43.60 1.85
C GLU A 284 -38.71 -42.64 0.78
N CYS A 285 -38.22 -43.16 -0.34
CA CYS A 285 -37.73 -42.34 -1.44
C CYS A 285 -38.84 -41.51 -2.09
N THR A 286 -39.94 -42.14 -2.48
CA THR A 286 -40.98 -41.51 -3.31
C THR A 286 -42.00 -40.73 -2.50
N GLU A 287 -42.49 -41.26 -1.38
CA GLU A 287 -43.59 -40.66 -0.61
C GLU A 287 -43.06 -39.76 0.50
N SER A 288 -42.06 -40.20 1.26
CA SER A 288 -41.52 -39.44 2.41
C SER A 288 -40.58 -38.31 1.98
N LYS A 289 -39.62 -38.60 1.09
CA LYS A 289 -38.61 -37.62 0.64
C LYS A 289 -38.98 -36.90 -0.66
N ASN A 290 -40.07 -37.30 -1.32
CA ASN A 290 -40.54 -36.73 -2.60
C ASN A 290 -39.43 -36.72 -3.69
N LEU A 291 -38.66 -37.81 -3.76
CA LEU A 291 -37.59 -38.04 -4.74
C LEU A 291 -38.04 -39.03 -5.83
N TYR A 292 -37.19 -39.18 -6.85
CA TYR A 292 -37.44 -40.06 -7.98
C TYR A 292 -36.50 -41.26 -7.99
N ILE A 293 -36.99 -42.39 -8.46
CA ILE A 293 -36.19 -43.61 -8.58
C ILE A 293 -35.56 -43.67 -9.97
N TYR A 294 -34.25 -43.86 -10.00
CA TYR A 294 -33.49 -44.11 -11.21
C TYR A 294 -32.55 -45.29 -10.98
N ASN A 295 -32.83 -46.42 -11.65
CA ASN A 295 -32.16 -47.70 -11.37
C ASN A 295 -32.22 -48.03 -9.86
N ASN A 296 -31.08 -48.26 -9.20
CA ASN A 296 -30.99 -48.51 -7.76
C ASN A 296 -30.71 -47.23 -6.94
N LEU A 297 -31.00 -46.04 -7.50
CA LEU A 297 -30.73 -44.75 -6.89
C LEU A 297 -32.01 -43.95 -6.65
N CYS A 298 -31.99 -43.18 -5.57
CA CYS A 298 -33.00 -42.19 -5.21
C CYS A 298 -32.44 -40.79 -5.50
N VAL A 299 -32.92 -40.14 -6.56
CA VAL A 299 -32.35 -38.92 -7.16
C VAL A 299 -33.31 -37.73 -7.05
N LEU A 300 -32.76 -36.52 -6.97
CA LEU A 300 -33.52 -35.25 -6.95
C LEU A 300 -34.16 -34.93 -8.31
N SER A 301 -33.50 -35.30 -9.40
CA SER A 301 -33.98 -35.10 -10.76
C SER A 301 -33.54 -36.26 -11.64
N CYS A 302 -34.35 -36.59 -12.64
CA CYS A 302 -33.98 -37.63 -13.60
C CYS A 302 -32.71 -37.23 -14.37
N PRO A 303 -31.78 -38.18 -14.58
CA PRO A 303 -30.58 -37.93 -15.34
C PRO A 303 -30.88 -37.82 -16.83
N ASN A 304 -29.87 -37.37 -17.59
CA ASN A 304 -29.95 -37.23 -19.03
C ASN A 304 -30.41 -38.51 -19.75
N GLY A 305 -31.35 -38.34 -20.68
CA GLY A 305 -31.93 -39.45 -21.44
C GLY A 305 -33.12 -40.15 -20.76
N TYR A 306 -33.60 -39.61 -19.63
CA TYR A 306 -34.76 -40.14 -18.92
C TYR A 306 -35.77 -39.01 -18.58
N THR A 307 -37.06 -39.29 -18.72
CA THR A 307 -38.17 -38.46 -18.22
C THR A 307 -38.74 -39.05 -16.95
N LEU A 308 -39.36 -38.19 -16.13
CA LEU A 308 -40.13 -38.63 -14.98
C LEU A 308 -41.47 -39.21 -15.44
N ASN A 309 -41.76 -40.44 -15.03
CA ASN A 309 -43.12 -40.97 -15.05
C ASN A 309 -43.80 -40.63 -13.71
N GLU A 310 -44.62 -39.59 -13.71
CA GLU A 310 -45.31 -39.07 -12.52
C GLU A 310 -46.14 -40.13 -11.76
N ASN A 311 -46.69 -41.12 -12.47
CA ASN A 311 -47.56 -42.13 -11.88
C ASN A 311 -46.80 -43.13 -10.99
N ILE A 312 -45.58 -43.49 -11.38
CA ILE A 312 -44.75 -44.48 -10.68
C ILE A 312 -43.53 -43.88 -9.99
N ARG A 313 -43.32 -42.56 -10.16
CA ARG A 313 -42.18 -41.77 -9.67
C ARG A 313 -40.81 -42.38 -10.01
N GLU A 314 -40.73 -42.94 -11.21
CA GLU A 314 -39.51 -43.50 -11.78
C GLU A 314 -39.08 -42.75 -13.02
N CYS A 315 -37.76 -42.65 -13.20
CA CYS A 315 -37.14 -42.13 -14.39
C CYS A 315 -37.16 -43.20 -15.48
N VAL A 316 -37.95 -42.96 -16.53
CA VAL A 316 -38.11 -43.84 -17.68
C VAL A 316 -37.31 -43.30 -18.87
N PRO A 317 -36.73 -44.16 -19.73
CA PRO A 317 -35.98 -43.68 -20.89
C PRO A 317 -36.90 -42.89 -21.82
N CYS A 318 -36.35 -41.83 -22.42
CA CYS A 318 -37.08 -41.04 -23.42
C CYS A 318 -37.55 -41.93 -24.59
N HIS A 319 -38.73 -41.63 -25.14
CA HIS A 319 -39.17 -42.28 -26.37
C HIS A 319 -38.23 -41.88 -27.52
N SER A 320 -37.94 -42.82 -28.44
CA SER A 320 -36.98 -42.64 -29.53
C SER A 320 -37.30 -41.51 -30.53
N THR A 321 -38.45 -40.85 -30.39
CA THR A 321 -38.90 -39.75 -31.26
C THR A 321 -38.75 -38.37 -30.62
N ASP A 322 -38.60 -38.25 -29.30
CA ASP A 322 -38.45 -36.98 -28.58
C ASP A 322 -37.38 -37.09 -27.49
N ASP A 323 -36.27 -36.36 -27.65
CA ASP A 323 -35.25 -36.22 -26.61
C ASP A 323 -35.85 -35.53 -25.36
N CYS A 324 -35.61 -36.07 -24.16
CA CYS A 324 -36.03 -35.43 -22.91
C CYS A 324 -35.15 -34.21 -22.62
N ILE A 325 -35.51 -33.10 -23.23
CA ILE A 325 -34.78 -31.85 -23.09
C ILE A 325 -35.26 -31.14 -21.83
N LYS A 326 -34.40 -31.09 -20.80
CA LYS A 326 -34.60 -30.19 -19.66
C LYS A 326 -34.18 -28.77 -20.08
N ILE A 327 -35.16 -27.89 -20.17
CA ILE A 327 -34.95 -26.46 -20.40
C ILE A 327 -34.93 -25.75 -19.06
N CYS A 328 -33.85 -25.03 -18.78
CA CYS A 328 -33.73 -24.22 -17.58
C CYS A 328 -33.93 -22.74 -17.92
N ASN A 329 -34.55 -22.01 -16.98
CA ASN A 329 -35.11 -20.68 -17.18
C ASN A 329 -36.11 -20.60 -18.36
N PRO A 330 -37.27 -21.29 -18.29
CA PRO A 330 -38.23 -21.33 -19.39
C PRO A 330 -39.00 -20.00 -19.61
N SER A 331 -38.60 -18.89 -18.97
CA SER A 331 -39.22 -17.58 -19.17
C SER A 331 -39.17 -17.15 -20.63
N SER A 332 -40.23 -16.49 -21.11
CA SER A 332 -40.35 -16.01 -22.50
C SER A 332 -39.42 -14.83 -22.78
N ASP A 333 -39.14 -14.03 -21.76
CA ASP A 333 -38.16 -12.96 -21.81
C ASP A 333 -36.81 -13.60 -21.48
N LEU A 334 -35.87 -13.63 -22.43
CA LEU A 334 -34.51 -14.16 -22.26
C LEU A 334 -33.74 -13.32 -21.22
N GLU A 335 -34.14 -13.42 -19.96
CA GLU A 335 -33.51 -12.73 -18.85
C GLU A 335 -32.08 -13.25 -18.67
N PRO A 336 -31.14 -12.36 -18.33
CA PRO A 336 -29.75 -12.76 -18.11
C PRO A 336 -29.65 -13.71 -16.91
N PHE A 337 -29.01 -14.86 -17.12
CA PHE A 337 -28.69 -15.83 -16.09
C PHE A 337 -27.29 -15.56 -15.56
N TRP A 338 -27.20 -15.03 -14.34
CA TRP A 338 -25.96 -14.63 -13.70
C TRP A 338 -25.37 -15.78 -12.87
N LEU A 339 -24.14 -16.16 -13.20
CA LEU A 339 -23.35 -17.15 -12.49
C LEU A 339 -22.21 -16.45 -11.74
N LEU A 340 -22.47 -16.08 -10.49
CA LEU A 340 -21.56 -15.31 -9.64
C LEU A 340 -20.83 -16.20 -8.62
N ASN A 341 -21.42 -17.33 -8.28
CA ASN A 341 -20.95 -18.25 -7.23
C ASN A 341 -21.30 -19.71 -7.54
N LEU A 342 -20.79 -20.64 -6.73
CA LEU A 342 -21.03 -22.08 -6.91
C LEU A 342 -22.50 -22.49 -6.73
N GLY A 343 -23.24 -21.81 -5.85
CA GLY A 343 -24.69 -22.01 -5.68
C GLY A 343 -25.45 -21.74 -6.97
N ASP A 344 -25.20 -20.59 -7.62
CA ASP A 344 -25.85 -20.24 -8.91
C ASP A 344 -25.53 -21.28 -10.01
N VAL A 345 -24.30 -21.83 -9.99
CA VAL A 345 -23.87 -22.85 -10.96
C VAL A 345 -24.55 -24.19 -10.69
N GLU A 346 -24.89 -24.49 -9.45
CA GLU A 346 -25.60 -25.73 -9.09
C GLU A 346 -27.02 -25.77 -9.67
N ASP A 347 -27.66 -24.61 -9.85
CA ASP A 347 -29.00 -24.49 -10.44
C ASP A 347 -29.03 -24.92 -11.93
N ILE A 348 -27.88 -24.96 -12.61
CA ILE A 348 -27.74 -25.41 -14.01
C ILE A 348 -27.61 -26.94 -14.12
N LYS A 349 -27.42 -27.65 -13.01
CA LYS A 349 -27.16 -29.09 -13.05
C LYS A 349 -28.32 -29.86 -13.71
N GLY A 350 -27.97 -30.70 -14.69
CA GLY A 350 -28.91 -31.49 -15.49
C GLY A 350 -29.63 -30.72 -16.60
N CYS A 351 -29.38 -29.43 -16.78
CA CYS A 351 -29.97 -28.63 -17.86
C CYS A 351 -29.30 -28.95 -19.20
N GLN A 352 -30.09 -29.18 -20.24
CA GLN A 352 -29.58 -29.39 -21.61
C GLN A 352 -29.66 -28.13 -22.47
N ILE A 353 -30.73 -27.35 -22.29
CA ILE A 353 -30.91 -26.05 -22.95
C ILE A 353 -31.04 -24.97 -21.89
N LEU A 354 -30.20 -23.95 -21.98
CA LEU A 354 -30.33 -22.72 -21.21
C LEU A 354 -31.07 -21.69 -22.07
N ASN A 355 -32.33 -21.43 -21.73
CA ASN A 355 -33.15 -20.45 -22.44
C ASN A 355 -32.90 -19.03 -21.88
N SER A 356 -31.65 -18.59 -21.93
CA SER A 356 -31.19 -17.30 -21.38
C SER A 356 -29.86 -16.89 -21.99
N SER A 357 -29.44 -15.65 -21.75
CA SER A 357 -28.04 -15.24 -21.92
C SER A 357 -27.28 -15.52 -20.62
N VAL A 358 -26.19 -16.26 -20.70
CA VAL A 358 -25.42 -16.73 -19.54
C VAL A 358 -24.23 -15.80 -19.29
N PHE A 359 -24.11 -15.30 -18.06
CA PHE A 359 -23.02 -14.43 -17.63
C PHE A 359 -22.23 -15.10 -16.50
N LEU A 360 -21.02 -15.56 -16.78
CA LEU A 360 -20.13 -16.21 -15.83
C LEU A 360 -19.06 -15.25 -15.32
N THR A 361 -19.17 -14.84 -14.05
CA THR A 361 -18.22 -13.93 -13.40
C THR A 361 -17.99 -14.32 -11.93
N ILE A 362 -17.17 -15.35 -11.74
CA ILE A 362 -16.76 -15.87 -10.43
C ILE A 362 -15.43 -15.22 -10.05
N ARG A 363 -15.48 -14.37 -9.01
CA ARG A 363 -14.30 -13.65 -8.51
C ARG A 363 -13.56 -14.37 -7.39
N ASN A 364 -14.23 -15.28 -6.69
CA ASN A 364 -13.65 -16.03 -5.57
C ASN A 364 -12.94 -17.28 -6.09
N ARG A 365 -11.99 -17.79 -5.31
CA ARG A 365 -11.36 -19.08 -5.62
C ARG A 365 -12.38 -20.20 -5.45
N ILE A 366 -12.54 -21.03 -6.48
CA ILE A 366 -13.47 -22.15 -6.51
C ILE A 366 -12.76 -23.43 -6.97
N ASN A 367 -13.40 -24.57 -6.74
CA ASN A 367 -13.01 -25.83 -7.34
C ASN A 367 -13.63 -25.95 -8.74
N GLU A 368 -12.81 -25.87 -9.79
CA GLU A 368 -13.27 -25.91 -11.19
C GLU A 368 -14.02 -27.21 -11.56
N ASN A 369 -13.80 -28.30 -10.81
CA ASN A 369 -14.54 -29.55 -11.00
C ASN A 369 -16.05 -29.40 -10.74
N ASP A 370 -16.46 -28.46 -9.88
CA ASP A 370 -17.89 -28.15 -9.68
C ASP A 370 -18.51 -27.57 -10.97
N LEU A 371 -17.78 -26.71 -11.69
CA LEU A 371 -18.23 -26.20 -12.99
C LEU A 371 -18.38 -27.34 -14.00
N TYR A 372 -17.41 -28.25 -14.04
CA TYR A 372 -17.45 -29.41 -14.92
C TYR A 372 -18.68 -30.29 -14.67
N GLN A 373 -19.03 -30.53 -13.41
CA GLN A 373 -20.21 -31.33 -13.06
C GLN A 373 -21.53 -30.63 -13.41
N SER A 374 -21.63 -29.32 -13.20
CA SER A 374 -22.86 -28.57 -13.48
C SER A 374 -23.09 -28.33 -14.97
N PHE A 375 -22.03 -28.05 -15.74
CA PHE A 375 -22.12 -27.82 -17.18
C PHE A 375 -22.08 -29.09 -18.04
N ALA A 376 -21.82 -30.26 -17.44
CA ALA A 376 -21.65 -31.54 -18.14
C ALA A 376 -22.76 -31.84 -19.16
N ASP A 377 -23.99 -31.46 -18.82
CA ASP A 377 -25.20 -31.81 -19.56
C ASP A 377 -25.66 -30.70 -20.54
N VAL A 378 -25.08 -29.51 -20.45
CA VAL A 378 -25.49 -28.32 -21.21
C VAL A 378 -25.01 -28.46 -22.66
N LYS A 379 -25.97 -28.45 -23.60
CA LYS A 379 -25.74 -28.59 -25.05
C LYS A 379 -26.01 -27.31 -25.82
N GLU A 380 -27.01 -26.52 -25.42
CA GLU A 380 -27.40 -25.31 -26.14
C GLU A 380 -27.66 -24.12 -25.20
N ILE A 381 -27.19 -22.94 -25.59
CA ILE A 381 -27.52 -21.65 -24.96
C ILE A 381 -28.29 -20.80 -25.97
N LYS A 382 -29.52 -20.39 -25.65
CA LYS A 382 -30.37 -19.61 -26.56
C LYS A 382 -29.93 -18.14 -26.69
N GLY A 383 -29.36 -17.57 -25.63
CA GLY A 383 -28.82 -16.21 -25.61
C GLY A 383 -27.33 -16.17 -25.93
N GLN A 384 -26.62 -15.25 -25.29
CA GLN A 384 -25.15 -15.10 -25.36
C GLN A 384 -24.45 -15.89 -24.25
N LEU A 385 -23.18 -16.24 -24.46
CA LEU A 385 -22.29 -16.74 -23.41
C LEU A 385 -21.21 -15.69 -23.12
N ASN A 386 -21.27 -15.08 -21.95
CA ASN A 386 -20.35 -14.03 -21.52
C ASN A 386 -19.52 -14.51 -20.33
N ILE A 387 -18.24 -14.74 -20.52
CA ILE A 387 -17.29 -15.17 -19.49
C ILE A 387 -16.28 -14.05 -19.27
N TYR A 388 -16.43 -13.32 -18.17
CA TYR A 388 -15.65 -12.12 -17.98
C TYR A 388 -15.30 -11.81 -16.52
N LYS A 389 -14.15 -11.13 -16.34
CA LYS A 389 -13.63 -10.70 -15.03
C LYS A 389 -13.41 -11.86 -14.05
N ASN A 390 -13.18 -13.07 -14.55
CA ASN A 390 -12.88 -14.22 -13.71
C ASN A 390 -11.41 -14.17 -13.29
N THR A 391 -11.16 -14.07 -11.98
CA THR A 391 -9.80 -13.93 -11.47
C THR A 391 -9.09 -15.27 -11.35
N TYR A 392 -9.78 -16.33 -10.92
CA TYR A 392 -9.16 -17.63 -10.62
C TYR A 392 -9.40 -18.70 -11.68
N LEU A 393 -10.33 -18.49 -12.61
CA LEU A 393 -10.66 -19.46 -13.66
C LEU A 393 -9.49 -19.65 -14.63
N SER A 394 -9.04 -20.90 -14.77
CA SER A 394 -7.85 -21.25 -15.54
C SER A 394 -8.14 -22.00 -16.85
N SER A 395 -9.25 -22.74 -16.92
CA SER A 395 -9.65 -23.53 -18.10
C SER A 395 -11.16 -23.44 -18.35
N LEU A 396 -11.56 -23.44 -19.63
CA LEU A 396 -12.98 -23.51 -20.05
C LEU A 396 -13.43 -24.92 -20.47
N THR A 397 -12.63 -25.94 -20.21
CA THR A 397 -12.89 -27.34 -20.62
C THR A 397 -14.21 -27.93 -20.10
N PHE A 398 -14.81 -27.35 -19.06
CA PHE A 398 -16.15 -27.71 -18.59
C PHE A 398 -17.26 -27.46 -19.63
N LEU A 399 -17.01 -26.65 -20.66
CA LEU A 399 -17.94 -26.38 -21.77
C LEU A 399 -17.85 -27.39 -22.91
N LYS A 400 -17.09 -28.49 -22.78
CA LYS A 400 -16.90 -29.49 -23.85
C LYS A 400 -18.18 -30.06 -24.47
N GLY A 401 -19.28 -30.09 -23.70
CA GLY A 401 -20.58 -30.62 -24.13
C GLY A 401 -21.41 -29.63 -24.95
N LEU A 402 -21.01 -28.36 -24.98
CA LEU A 402 -21.72 -27.29 -25.65
C LEU A 402 -21.60 -27.45 -27.17
N ARG A 403 -22.74 -27.42 -27.85
CA ARG A 403 -22.88 -27.58 -29.31
C ARG A 403 -23.45 -26.36 -30.00
N LYS A 404 -24.18 -25.50 -29.30
CA LYS A 404 -24.85 -24.38 -29.95
C LYS A 404 -25.00 -23.16 -29.05
N ILE A 405 -24.69 -21.99 -29.60
CA ILE A 405 -24.97 -20.68 -28.98
C ILE A 405 -25.77 -19.85 -29.97
N ASP A 406 -27.02 -19.55 -29.64
CA ASP A 406 -27.97 -18.96 -30.58
C ASP A 406 -27.93 -17.40 -30.62
N GLY A 407 -27.41 -16.74 -29.58
CA GLY A 407 -27.21 -15.28 -29.59
C GLY A 407 -28.49 -14.44 -29.65
N LYS A 408 -29.65 -14.99 -29.23
CA LYS A 408 -30.95 -14.30 -29.25
C LYS A 408 -31.00 -13.15 -28.22
N ASN A 409 -31.79 -12.10 -28.51
CA ASN A 409 -31.99 -10.89 -27.69
C ASN A 409 -30.78 -9.92 -27.54
N SER A 410 -29.78 -9.99 -28.42
CA SER A 410 -28.75 -8.94 -28.46
C SER A 410 -29.30 -7.64 -29.06
N LYS A 411 -29.66 -6.67 -28.21
CA LYS A 411 -30.06 -5.33 -28.67
C LYS A 411 -28.86 -4.42 -28.99
N ASP A 412 -27.67 -4.69 -28.44
CA ASP A 412 -26.49 -3.80 -28.56
C ASP A 412 -25.13 -4.48 -28.85
N HIS A 413 -25.02 -5.81 -28.95
CA HIS A 413 -23.70 -6.48 -29.02
C HIS A 413 -23.59 -7.57 -30.10
N HIS A 414 -22.76 -7.33 -31.11
CA HIS A 414 -22.50 -8.21 -32.26
C HIS A 414 -21.93 -9.60 -31.94
N PHE A 415 -21.79 -9.97 -30.67
CA PHE A 415 -21.06 -11.16 -30.23
C PHE A 415 -21.99 -12.17 -29.54
N SER A 416 -21.78 -13.45 -29.85
CA SER A 416 -22.45 -14.60 -29.22
C SER A 416 -21.63 -15.19 -28.07
N LEU A 417 -20.29 -15.11 -28.20
CA LEU A 417 -19.32 -15.55 -27.21
C LEU A 417 -18.40 -14.39 -26.83
N THR A 418 -18.35 -14.07 -25.54
CA THR A 418 -17.49 -13.01 -25.00
C THR A 418 -16.54 -13.60 -23.96
N LEU A 419 -15.23 -13.48 -24.19
CA LEU A 419 -14.17 -13.80 -23.25
C LEU A 419 -13.40 -12.52 -22.93
N TYR A 420 -13.64 -11.93 -21.75
CA TYR A 420 -13.06 -10.62 -21.42
C TYR A 420 -12.44 -10.54 -20.02
N ASP A 421 -11.18 -10.09 -19.94
CA ASP A 421 -10.50 -9.82 -18.65
C ASP A 421 -10.48 -11.03 -17.69
N ASN A 422 -10.27 -12.23 -18.24
CA ASN A 422 -10.08 -13.43 -17.42
C ASN A 422 -8.59 -13.60 -17.09
N LYS A 423 -8.22 -13.17 -15.87
CA LYS A 423 -6.81 -12.97 -15.48
C LYS A 423 -5.94 -14.21 -15.56
N ASN A 424 -6.51 -15.38 -15.25
CA ASN A 424 -5.76 -16.64 -15.16
C ASN A 424 -6.13 -17.65 -16.25
N LEU A 425 -6.98 -17.29 -17.21
CA LEU A 425 -7.45 -18.20 -18.25
C LEU A 425 -6.31 -18.58 -19.20
N ARG A 426 -6.02 -19.88 -19.34
CA ARG A 426 -4.92 -20.44 -20.15
C ARG A 426 -5.41 -21.34 -21.28
N GLU A 427 -6.55 -22.00 -21.07
CA GLU A 427 -7.02 -23.08 -21.93
C GLU A 427 -8.51 -22.90 -22.28
N LEU A 428 -8.83 -23.04 -23.57
CA LEU A 428 -10.19 -23.15 -24.07
C LEU A 428 -10.59 -24.63 -24.18
N TRP A 429 -11.89 -24.92 -24.30
CA TRP A 429 -12.34 -26.28 -24.54
C TRP A 429 -12.10 -26.67 -26.00
N SER A 430 -11.94 -27.97 -26.25
CA SER A 430 -12.02 -28.51 -27.62
C SER A 430 -13.49 -28.54 -28.06
N PRO A 431 -13.88 -27.79 -29.11
CA PRO A 431 -15.24 -27.79 -29.63
C PRO A 431 -15.71 -29.20 -30.00
N SER A 432 -16.99 -29.49 -29.80
CA SER A 432 -17.63 -30.61 -30.49
C SER A 432 -17.65 -30.33 -31.99
N GLU A 433 -17.60 -31.37 -32.85
CA GLU A 433 -17.54 -31.22 -34.32
C GLU A 433 -18.66 -30.31 -34.91
N ASP A 434 -19.76 -30.13 -34.18
CA ASP A 434 -20.92 -29.32 -34.57
C ASP A 434 -21.07 -28.00 -33.80
N LEU A 435 -20.05 -27.48 -33.10
CA LEU A 435 -20.21 -26.24 -32.31
C LEU A 435 -20.53 -25.04 -33.23
N GLU A 436 -21.78 -24.58 -33.17
CA GLU A 436 -22.31 -23.50 -34.00
C GLU A 436 -22.63 -22.24 -33.19
N LEU A 437 -22.13 -21.08 -33.63
CA LEU A 437 -22.59 -19.77 -33.18
C LEU A 437 -23.51 -19.17 -34.25
N THR A 438 -24.84 -19.22 -34.04
CA THR A 438 -25.79 -18.86 -35.11
C THR A 438 -25.84 -17.36 -35.38
N ARG A 439 -25.77 -16.53 -34.34
CA ARG A 439 -25.89 -15.07 -34.42
C ARG A 439 -24.81 -14.36 -33.61
N GLY A 440 -23.91 -13.71 -34.31
CA GLY A 440 -22.83 -12.91 -33.72
C GLY A 440 -21.50 -13.65 -33.69
N GLY A 441 -20.40 -12.89 -33.69
CA GLY A 441 -19.03 -13.41 -33.65
C GLY A 441 -18.50 -13.60 -32.24
N MET A 442 -17.19 -13.74 -32.12
CA MET A 442 -16.48 -13.84 -30.84
C MET A 442 -15.88 -12.49 -30.44
N TYR A 443 -15.94 -12.14 -29.15
CA TYR A 443 -15.19 -11.04 -28.55
C TYR A 443 -14.19 -11.59 -27.54
N VAL A 444 -12.89 -11.55 -27.85
CA VAL A 444 -11.84 -12.10 -27.00
C VAL A 444 -10.76 -11.05 -26.74
N HIS A 445 -10.77 -10.43 -25.55
CA HIS A 445 -9.83 -9.37 -25.18
C HIS A 445 -9.40 -9.46 -23.72
N ALA A 446 -8.21 -8.92 -23.41
CA ALA A 446 -7.67 -8.87 -22.06
C ALA A 446 -7.53 -10.24 -21.36
N ASN A 447 -7.42 -11.34 -22.11
CA ASN A 447 -7.09 -12.66 -21.57
C ASN A 447 -5.59 -12.89 -21.72
N TYR A 448 -4.82 -12.19 -20.90
CA TYR A 448 -3.37 -12.11 -21.09
C TYR A 448 -2.65 -13.45 -20.87
N LYS A 449 -3.28 -14.41 -20.19
CA LYS A 449 -2.78 -15.78 -19.98
C LYS A 449 -3.19 -16.80 -21.06
N LEU A 450 -4.05 -16.40 -22.00
CA LEU A 450 -4.56 -17.26 -23.07
C LEU A 450 -3.70 -17.10 -24.32
N CYS A 451 -3.18 -18.22 -24.84
CA CYS A 451 -2.36 -18.23 -26.04
C CYS A 451 -3.15 -17.97 -27.32
N ASN A 452 -2.71 -17.01 -28.13
CA ASN A 452 -3.38 -16.69 -29.39
C ASN A 452 -3.31 -17.84 -30.42
N ARG A 453 -2.27 -18.70 -30.35
CA ARG A 453 -2.22 -19.92 -31.18
C ARG A 453 -3.41 -20.85 -30.94
N PHE A 454 -3.78 -21.04 -29.67
CA PHE A 454 -4.88 -21.91 -29.27
C PHE A 454 -6.22 -21.25 -29.59
N LEU A 455 -6.30 -19.92 -29.45
CA LEU A 455 -7.46 -19.15 -29.90
C LEU A 455 -7.69 -19.31 -31.42
N ARG A 456 -6.65 -19.24 -32.25
CA ARG A 456 -6.77 -19.43 -33.71
C ARG A 456 -7.27 -20.83 -34.08
N GLN A 457 -6.71 -21.87 -33.44
CA GLN A 457 -7.18 -23.25 -33.61
C GLN A 457 -8.65 -23.38 -33.22
N PHE A 458 -9.04 -22.83 -32.07
CA PHE A 458 -10.42 -22.81 -31.62
C PHE A 458 -11.37 -22.12 -32.61
N ILE A 459 -10.97 -20.99 -33.22
CA ILE A 459 -11.76 -20.29 -34.23
C ILE A 459 -11.90 -21.09 -35.54
N GLU A 460 -10.88 -21.89 -35.88
CA GLU A 460 -10.93 -22.79 -37.04
C GLU A 460 -11.94 -23.91 -36.83
N ASP A 461 -12.05 -24.42 -35.61
CA ASP A 461 -12.92 -25.53 -35.24
C ASP A 461 -14.40 -25.13 -35.01
N VAL A 462 -14.71 -23.84 -34.81
CA VAL A 462 -16.08 -23.35 -34.52
C VAL A 462 -16.79 -22.81 -35.77
N ILE A 463 -18.03 -23.24 -36.00
CA ILE A 463 -18.86 -22.79 -37.13
C ILE A 463 -19.53 -21.45 -36.80
N HIS A 464 -19.06 -20.35 -37.41
CA HIS A 464 -19.61 -19.02 -37.23
C HIS A 464 -19.15 -18.03 -38.32
N ASP A 465 -19.75 -16.83 -38.35
CA ASP A 465 -19.36 -15.73 -39.22
C ASP A 465 -18.12 -14.98 -38.66
N LYS A 466 -16.94 -15.43 -39.07
CA LYS A 466 -15.63 -14.90 -38.66
C LYS A 466 -15.44 -13.39 -38.97
N SER A 467 -16.25 -12.81 -39.87
CA SER A 467 -16.18 -11.37 -40.17
C SER A 467 -16.65 -10.48 -39.00
N LYS A 468 -17.36 -11.07 -38.03
CA LYS A 468 -17.90 -10.39 -36.86
C LYS A 468 -17.00 -10.49 -35.64
N ASP A 469 -15.82 -11.13 -35.75
CA ASP A 469 -14.95 -11.35 -34.60
C ASP A 469 -14.14 -10.10 -34.23
N SER A 470 -13.93 -9.92 -32.92
CA SER A 470 -13.01 -8.95 -32.37
C SER A 470 -12.07 -9.66 -31.40
N LEU A 471 -10.83 -9.87 -31.84
CA LEU A 471 -9.88 -10.76 -31.17
C LEU A 471 -8.62 -10.00 -30.74
N GLN A 472 -8.07 -10.41 -29.60
CA GLN A 472 -6.73 -10.03 -29.18
C GLN A 472 -5.68 -10.59 -30.16
N THR A 473 -4.71 -9.76 -30.50
CA THR A 473 -3.66 -10.10 -31.49
C THR A 473 -2.28 -10.26 -30.88
N SER A 474 -2.11 -9.89 -29.60
CA SER A 474 -0.80 -9.78 -28.97
C SER A 474 -0.70 -10.73 -27.79
N ASP A 475 0.30 -11.61 -27.79
CA ASP A 475 0.59 -12.57 -26.71
C ASP A 475 1.32 -11.89 -25.53
N ARG A 476 0.90 -10.66 -25.18
CA ARG A 476 1.64 -9.71 -24.33
C ARG A 476 2.19 -10.29 -23.02
N GLU A 477 1.59 -11.35 -22.47
CA GLU A 477 1.99 -11.93 -21.18
C GLU A 477 2.16 -13.46 -21.16
N VAL A 478 2.02 -14.19 -22.29
CA VAL A 478 2.22 -15.66 -22.32
C VAL A 478 3.30 -16.06 -23.28
N LEU A 479 4.26 -16.81 -22.76
CA LEU A 479 5.18 -17.58 -23.57
C LEU A 479 4.48 -18.86 -24.00
N CYS A 480 3.84 -18.82 -25.16
CA CYS A 480 3.21 -19.98 -25.78
C CYS A 480 4.28 -20.95 -26.30
N ALA A 481 5.01 -21.60 -25.39
CA ALA A 481 6.16 -22.47 -25.67
C ALA A 481 7.06 -21.94 -26.82
N PRO A 482 7.76 -20.80 -26.62
CA PRO A 482 8.59 -20.22 -27.66
C PRO A 482 9.75 -21.15 -28.01
N ALA A 483 10.24 -21.04 -29.25
CA ALA A 483 11.51 -21.66 -29.60
C ALA A 483 12.61 -21.11 -28.68
N LYS A 484 13.50 -21.98 -28.19
CA LYS A 484 14.57 -21.57 -27.27
C LYS A 484 15.61 -20.71 -28.00
N LEU A 485 15.80 -19.48 -27.54
CA LEU A 485 16.83 -18.57 -28.03
C LEU A 485 18.14 -18.80 -27.26
N ASN A 486 19.19 -19.22 -27.95
CA ASN A 486 20.47 -19.50 -27.31
C ASN A 486 21.29 -18.20 -27.21
N VAL A 487 21.22 -17.55 -26.05
CA VAL A 487 21.90 -16.28 -25.79
C VAL A 487 23.14 -16.49 -24.93
N LYS A 488 24.25 -15.90 -25.34
CA LYS A 488 25.47 -15.77 -24.55
C LYS A 488 25.65 -14.31 -24.12
N ILE A 489 25.87 -14.10 -22.83
CA ILE A 489 26.05 -12.77 -22.22
C ILE A 489 27.49 -12.64 -21.73
N GLU A 490 28.18 -11.58 -22.15
CA GLU A 490 29.55 -11.25 -21.75
C GLU A 490 29.57 -9.91 -20.99
N VAL A 491 30.06 -9.90 -19.75
CA VAL A 491 30.24 -8.67 -18.96
C VAL A 491 31.47 -7.93 -19.52
N TYR A 492 31.25 -6.72 -20.03
CA TYR A 492 32.28 -5.95 -20.74
C TYR A 492 32.92 -4.88 -19.84
N SER A 493 32.15 -4.31 -18.91
CA SER A 493 32.63 -3.33 -17.93
C SER A 493 31.74 -3.30 -16.68
N HIS A 494 31.95 -2.29 -15.83
CA HIS A 494 31.09 -1.99 -14.68
C HIS A 494 29.70 -1.47 -15.08
N SER A 495 29.54 -0.97 -16.32
CA SER A 495 28.33 -0.32 -16.82
C SER A 495 27.80 -0.92 -18.14
N CYS A 496 28.47 -1.94 -18.68
CA CYS A 496 28.20 -2.48 -20.01
C CYS A 496 28.25 -4.01 -20.07
N VAL A 497 27.26 -4.56 -20.77
CA VAL A 497 27.11 -5.99 -21.02
C VAL A 497 26.81 -6.23 -22.50
N LYS A 498 27.40 -7.27 -23.08
CA LYS A 498 27.22 -7.65 -24.47
C LYS A 498 26.40 -8.93 -24.58
N PHE A 499 25.30 -8.87 -25.31
CA PHE A 499 24.47 -10.01 -25.66
C PHE A 499 24.87 -10.54 -27.04
N SER A 500 24.89 -11.86 -27.24
CA SER A 500 25.18 -12.49 -28.53
C SER A 500 24.35 -13.76 -28.75
N TRP A 501 23.79 -13.95 -29.95
CA TRP A 501 22.95 -15.10 -30.30
C TRP A 501 22.89 -15.36 -31.83
N PRO A 502 22.44 -16.54 -32.29
CA PRO A 502 22.39 -16.90 -33.70
C PRO A 502 21.33 -16.14 -34.51
N LYS A 503 21.67 -15.72 -35.74
CA LYS A 503 20.74 -15.01 -36.65
C LYS A 503 19.51 -15.83 -37.03
N LYS A 504 19.67 -17.16 -37.18
CA LYS A 504 18.59 -18.08 -37.56
C LYS A 504 17.42 -18.12 -36.57
N GLN A 505 17.66 -17.66 -35.34
CA GLN A 505 16.67 -17.66 -34.26
C GLN A 505 16.07 -16.26 -34.01
N THR A 506 16.32 -15.28 -34.90
CA THR A 506 15.93 -13.88 -34.70
C THR A 506 14.72 -13.52 -35.56
N SER A 507 13.70 -12.94 -34.92
CA SER A 507 12.53 -12.34 -35.60
C SER A 507 12.75 -10.85 -35.91
N LEU A 508 11.70 -10.14 -36.34
CA LEU A 508 11.76 -8.73 -36.75
C LEU A 508 12.18 -7.79 -35.60
N GLN A 509 11.61 -8.02 -34.41
CA GLN A 509 11.81 -7.21 -33.22
C GLN A 509 12.46 -8.05 -32.10
N ILE A 510 13.31 -7.39 -31.31
CA ILE A 510 14.08 -7.98 -30.22
C ILE A 510 13.95 -7.09 -28.98
N GLU A 511 13.56 -7.66 -27.85
CA GLU A 511 13.49 -6.97 -26.56
C GLU A 511 14.54 -7.56 -25.60
N PHE A 512 15.44 -6.70 -25.11
CA PHE A 512 16.35 -7.01 -24.01
C PHE A 512 15.73 -6.58 -22.70
N ILE A 513 15.72 -7.47 -21.72
CA ILE A 513 15.06 -7.29 -20.44
C ILE A 513 16.08 -7.56 -19.34
N LEU A 514 16.37 -6.57 -18.50
CA LEU A 514 17.33 -6.68 -17.39
C LEU A 514 16.71 -6.17 -16.10
N ARG A 515 16.87 -6.93 -15.00
CA ARG A 515 16.41 -6.56 -13.67
C ARG A 515 17.56 -6.60 -12.65
N PRO A 516 17.83 -5.52 -11.92
CA PRO A 516 18.77 -5.56 -10.81
C PRO A 516 18.17 -6.39 -9.66
N LEU A 517 18.98 -7.27 -9.07
CA LEU A 517 18.61 -8.13 -7.96
C LEU A 517 19.47 -7.82 -6.74
N SER A 518 18.91 -8.07 -5.55
CA SER A 518 19.72 -8.17 -4.34
C SER A 518 20.59 -9.45 -4.36
N HIS A 519 21.68 -9.49 -3.59
CA HIS A 519 22.67 -10.56 -3.69
C HIS A 519 22.09 -11.96 -3.40
N ASP A 520 21.19 -12.03 -2.41
CA ASP A 520 20.56 -13.26 -1.92
C ASP A 520 19.21 -13.58 -2.60
N GLU A 521 18.69 -12.68 -3.43
CA GLU A 521 17.45 -12.91 -4.17
C GLU A 521 17.72 -13.83 -5.37
N ILE A 522 16.93 -14.90 -5.43
CA ILE A 522 16.82 -15.79 -6.58
C ILE A 522 15.52 -15.41 -7.27
N PHE A 523 15.61 -14.92 -8.50
CA PHE A 523 14.42 -14.58 -9.27
C PHE A 523 13.88 -15.84 -9.95
N ASP A 524 12.67 -16.27 -9.55
CA ASP A 524 11.96 -17.39 -10.15
C ASP A 524 11.38 -16.98 -11.51
N GLU A 525 11.59 -17.80 -12.54
CA GLU A 525 11.07 -17.59 -13.90
C GLU A 525 9.53 -17.52 -13.94
N ASN A 526 8.84 -18.22 -13.04
CA ASN A 526 7.38 -18.21 -12.95
C ASN A 526 6.84 -16.85 -12.45
N LEU A 527 7.67 -16.05 -11.77
CA LEU A 527 7.27 -14.79 -11.17
C LEU A 527 7.11 -13.64 -12.20
N ASP A 528 7.72 -13.72 -13.38
CA ASP A 528 7.62 -12.67 -14.42
C ASP A 528 6.25 -12.68 -15.15
N VAL A 529 5.64 -13.86 -15.26
CA VAL A 529 4.28 -14.04 -15.82
C VAL A 529 3.22 -13.63 -14.79
N ASP A 530 3.49 -13.81 -13.50
CA ASP A 530 2.57 -13.52 -12.40
C ASP A 530 2.78 -12.15 -11.73
N THR A 531 3.79 -11.36 -12.15
CA THR A 531 4.03 -10.03 -11.58
C THR A 531 3.12 -8.98 -12.19
N GLU A 532 2.44 -8.23 -11.33
CA GLU A 532 1.62 -7.08 -11.70
C GLU A 532 2.43 -6.05 -12.51
N ILE A 533 1.79 -5.40 -13.49
CA ILE A 533 2.40 -4.42 -14.39
C ILE A 533 3.14 -3.31 -13.61
N CYS A 534 2.60 -2.87 -12.47
CA CYS A 534 3.24 -1.88 -11.61
C CYS A 534 4.56 -2.37 -10.97
N LYS A 535 4.71 -3.69 -10.74
CA LYS A 535 5.95 -4.31 -10.25
C LYS A 535 6.96 -4.58 -11.39
N LYS A 536 6.48 -4.61 -12.65
CA LYS A 536 7.32 -4.72 -13.86
C LYS A 536 8.04 -3.40 -14.22
N VAL A 537 7.69 -2.27 -13.62
CA VAL A 537 8.32 -0.94 -13.85
C VAL A 537 9.80 -0.91 -13.46
N ASN A 538 10.26 -1.83 -12.61
CA ASN A 538 11.67 -1.91 -12.18
C ASN A 538 12.60 -2.65 -13.15
N TRP A 539 12.13 -3.00 -14.35
CA TRP A 539 12.91 -3.72 -15.36
C TRP A 539 13.38 -2.77 -16.46
N LEU A 540 14.67 -2.79 -16.77
CA LEU A 540 15.22 -2.12 -17.94
C LEU A 540 14.82 -2.92 -19.18
N ARG A 541 14.02 -2.32 -20.06
CA ARG A 541 13.54 -2.93 -21.31
C ARG A 541 14.02 -2.12 -22.49
N ILE A 542 14.71 -2.77 -23.43
CA ILE A 542 15.29 -2.12 -24.61
C ILE A 542 14.77 -2.86 -25.83
N LEU A 543 13.94 -2.18 -26.63
CA LEU A 543 13.44 -2.68 -27.89
C LEU A 543 14.39 -2.30 -29.03
N LYS A 544 14.72 -3.27 -29.89
CA LYS A 544 15.55 -3.11 -31.08
C LYS A 544 14.98 -3.88 -32.26
N PHE A 545 15.21 -3.37 -33.45
CA PHE A 545 14.91 -4.07 -34.69
C PHE A 545 16.13 -4.86 -35.15
N ALA A 546 15.91 -5.97 -35.87
CA ALA A 546 17.00 -6.80 -36.38
C ALA A 546 18.00 -6.02 -37.26
N SER A 547 17.54 -4.96 -37.94
CA SER A 547 18.36 -4.04 -38.74
C SER A 547 19.31 -3.16 -37.92
N GLU A 548 18.99 -2.91 -36.65
CA GLU A 548 19.81 -2.06 -35.75
C GLU A 548 20.88 -2.85 -35.00
N LEU A 549 20.90 -4.17 -35.15
CA LEU A 549 21.82 -5.05 -34.43
C LEU A 549 23.18 -5.10 -35.12
N SER A 550 24.24 -5.13 -34.31
CA SER A 550 25.57 -5.42 -34.82
C SER A 550 25.67 -6.90 -35.18
N GLN A 551 26.40 -7.22 -36.25
CA GLN A 551 26.48 -8.59 -36.77
C GLN A 551 27.92 -9.03 -36.99
N ASN A 552 28.20 -10.30 -36.70
CA ASN A 552 29.46 -10.95 -37.06
C ASN A 552 29.16 -12.35 -37.63
N GLY A 553 29.26 -12.49 -38.95
CA GLY A 553 28.96 -13.75 -39.65
C GLY A 553 27.57 -14.29 -39.34
N SER A 554 27.51 -15.38 -38.57
CA SER A 554 26.30 -16.13 -38.21
C SER A 554 25.55 -15.63 -36.96
N HIS A 555 26.08 -14.64 -36.24
CA HIS A 555 25.52 -14.15 -34.98
C HIS A 555 25.19 -12.65 -35.01
N TYR A 556 24.16 -12.27 -34.26
CA TYR A 556 23.91 -10.89 -33.85
C TYR A 556 24.53 -10.63 -32.48
N PHE A 557 24.90 -9.38 -32.23
CA PHE A 557 25.28 -8.91 -30.91
C PHE A 557 24.81 -7.48 -30.65
N HIS A 558 24.54 -7.19 -29.38
CA HIS A 558 24.13 -5.87 -28.91
C HIS A 558 24.81 -5.56 -27.57
N LYS A 559 25.27 -4.32 -27.41
CA LYS A 559 25.86 -3.84 -26.15
C LYS A 559 24.84 -2.98 -25.43
N VAL A 560 24.42 -3.44 -24.25
CA VAL A 560 23.61 -2.64 -23.33
C VAL A 560 24.57 -1.85 -22.45
N VAL A 561 24.35 -0.53 -22.37
CA VAL A 561 25.16 0.43 -21.60
C VAL A 561 24.30 1.13 -20.55
N GLY A 562 24.92 1.71 -19.52
CA GLY A 562 24.20 2.42 -18.45
C GLY A 562 23.73 1.52 -17.31
N LEU A 563 24.34 0.35 -17.12
CA LEU A 563 24.07 -0.53 -15.99
C LEU A 563 24.77 -0.04 -14.71
N GLN A 564 24.25 -0.43 -13.55
CA GLN A 564 24.88 -0.14 -12.26
C GLN A 564 26.07 -1.05 -12.03
N ALA A 565 27.13 -0.50 -11.44
CA ALA A 565 28.36 -1.22 -11.09
C ALA A 565 28.16 -2.16 -9.89
N ASN A 566 28.86 -3.30 -9.89
CA ASN A 566 28.79 -4.32 -8.84
C ASN A 566 27.36 -4.80 -8.52
N THR A 567 26.50 -4.87 -9.54
CA THR A 567 25.09 -5.24 -9.38
C THR A 567 24.80 -6.56 -10.07
N LYS A 568 24.10 -7.46 -9.36
CA LYS A 568 23.61 -8.72 -9.92
C LYS A 568 22.37 -8.41 -10.77
N TYR A 569 22.36 -8.90 -12.00
CA TYR A 569 21.22 -8.74 -12.91
C TYR A 569 20.67 -10.10 -13.31
N ALA A 570 19.34 -10.20 -13.34
CA ALA A 570 18.63 -11.20 -14.11
C ALA A 570 18.38 -10.65 -15.53
N CYS A 571 18.76 -11.41 -16.54
CA CYS A 571 18.72 -11.00 -17.94
C CYS A 571 17.89 -11.97 -18.77
N LEU A 572 17.13 -11.39 -19.70
CA LEU A 572 16.27 -12.12 -20.61
C LEU A 572 16.24 -11.44 -21.98
N VAL A 573 16.19 -12.23 -23.06
CA VAL A 573 16.01 -11.72 -24.42
C VAL A 573 14.80 -12.39 -25.07
N LYS A 574 13.96 -11.58 -25.72
CA LYS A 574 12.79 -12.03 -26.48
C LYS A 574 12.91 -11.56 -27.93
N THR A 575 12.47 -12.38 -28.88
CA THR A 575 12.34 -11.99 -30.29
C THR A 575 10.92 -12.29 -30.78
N PHE A 576 10.29 -11.36 -31.48
CA PHE A 576 8.91 -11.47 -31.96
C PHE A 576 8.67 -10.67 -33.25
N GLY A 577 7.57 -10.94 -33.96
CA GLY A 577 7.23 -10.27 -35.22
C GLY A 577 5.91 -10.76 -35.84
N ASP A 578 5.44 -10.06 -36.88
CA ASP A 578 4.04 -10.14 -37.36
C ASP A 578 3.58 -11.53 -37.83
N ASN A 579 4.49 -12.38 -38.33
CA ASN A 579 4.13 -13.69 -38.88
C ASN A 579 4.11 -14.83 -37.83
N GLY A 580 4.36 -14.56 -36.54
CA GLY A 580 4.26 -15.53 -35.42
C GLY A 580 5.20 -16.76 -35.45
N ASN A 581 5.82 -17.07 -36.60
CA ASN A 581 6.57 -18.31 -36.82
C ASN A 581 7.96 -18.35 -36.15
N TYR A 582 8.43 -17.23 -35.57
CA TYR A 582 9.78 -17.12 -34.98
C TYR A 582 9.77 -16.38 -33.63
N GLU A 583 8.73 -16.59 -32.82
CA GLU A 583 8.77 -16.12 -31.44
C GLU A 583 9.70 -17.00 -30.60
N ALA A 584 10.75 -16.38 -30.06
CA ALA A 584 11.80 -17.08 -29.32
C ALA A 584 12.17 -16.30 -28.05
N ARG A 585 12.50 -17.02 -26.98
CA ARG A 585 12.93 -16.44 -25.69
C ARG A 585 14.14 -17.21 -25.17
N SER A 586 15.07 -16.51 -24.52
CA SER A 586 16.20 -17.12 -23.85
C SER A 586 15.82 -17.68 -22.47
N ASP A 587 16.64 -18.58 -21.93
CA ASP A 587 16.56 -18.88 -20.49
C ASP A 587 16.87 -17.61 -19.67
N LEU A 588 16.45 -17.58 -18.40
CA LEU A 588 16.85 -16.54 -17.47
C LEU A 588 18.33 -16.68 -17.10
N ILE A 589 19.14 -15.68 -17.47
CA ILE A 589 20.59 -15.70 -17.25
C ILE A 589 20.94 -14.67 -16.17
N HIS A 590 21.68 -15.10 -15.15
CA HIS A 590 22.16 -14.22 -14.09
C HIS A 590 23.60 -13.78 -14.37
N ILE A 591 23.87 -12.48 -14.26
CA ILE A 591 25.21 -11.90 -14.40
C ILE A 591 25.50 -10.93 -13.26
N THR A 592 26.77 -10.56 -13.06
CA THR A 592 27.16 -9.49 -12.13
C THR A 592 28.14 -8.56 -12.83
N THR A 593 27.83 -7.26 -12.85
CA THR A 593 28.69 -6.24 -13.46
C THR A 593 29.98 -6.03 -12.65
N GLU A 594 31.04 -5.52 -13.28
CA GLU A 594 32.28 -5.23 -12.55
C GLU A 594 32.13 -4.10 -11.52
N LYS A 595 33.06 -4.03 -10.56
CA LYS A 595 33.18 -2.91 -9.61
C LYS A 595 33.70 -1.63 -10.30
N ASP A 596 33.18 -0.49 -9.87
CA ASP A 596 33.63 0.86 -10.25
C ASP A 596 34.23 1.61 -9.05
N ILE A 597 34.71 2.84 -9.26
CA ILE A 597 35.15 3.76 -8.21
C ILE A 597 33.93 4.08 -7.29
N PRO A 598 34.07 4.04 -5.95
CA PRO A 598 32.94 4.24 -5.05
C PRO A 598 32.34 5.65 -5.15
N LEU A 599 31.03 5.76 -4.92
CA LEU A 599 30.32 7.03 -4.80
C LEU A 599 30.66 7.76 -3.49
N PRO A 600 30.40 9.08 -3.37
CA PRO A 600 30.63 9.79 -2.12
C PRO A 600 29.73 9.27 -0.98
N PRO A 601 30.27 9.09 0.24
CA PRO A 601 29.48 8.73 1.41
C PRO A 601 28.55 9.87 1.85
N GLN A 602 27.37 9.53 2.38
CA GLN A 602 26.54 10.50 3.09
C GLN A 602 27.08 10.70 4.50
N ILE A 603 27.20 11.94 4.94
CA ILE A 603 27.84 12.29 6.20
C ILE A 603 26.96 13.23 7.03
N ASN A 604 26.83 12.94 8.32
CA ASN A 604 26.04 13.72 9.27
C ASN A 604 26.79 13.92 10.60
N ILE A 605 26.42 14.93 11.37
CA ILE A 605 26.95 15.12 12.73
C ILE A 605 26.06 14.38 13.74
N LYS A 606 26.66 13.42 14.45
CA LYS A 606 25.99 12.68 15.52
C LYS A 606 25.95 13.46 16.82
N GLN A 607 27.09 14.08 17.18
CA GLN A 607 27.26 14.85 18.41
C GLN A 607 28.28 15.97 18.19
N LYS A 608 28.03 17.14 18.80
CA LYS A 608 28.96 18.28 18.79
C LYS A 608 29.14 18.87 20.17
N THR A 609 30.38 19.21 20.51
CA THR A 609 30.77 19.93 21.73
C THR A 609 31.50 21.21 21.32
N ASP A 610 31.98 21.98 22.30
CA ASP A 610 32.78 23.18 22.05
C ASP A 610 34.19 22.88 21.51
N THR A 611 34.65 21.62 21.58
CA THR A 611 36.01 21.22 21.16
C THR A 611 36.07 19.91 20.37
N SER A 612 34.92 19.29 20.05
CA SER A 612 34.87 18.04 19.29
C SER A 612 33.63 17.92 18.41
N LEU A 613 33.79 17.29 17.24
CA LEU A 613 32.71 16.92 16.34
C LEU A 613 32.73 15.40 16.12
N THR A 614 31.59 14.74 16.31
CA THR A 614 31.41 13.32 16.03
C THR A 614 30.68 13.14 14.72
N LEU A 615 31.40 12.63 13.73
CA LEU A 615 30.94 12.32 12.39
C LEU A 615 30.26 10.95 12.35
N GLN A 616 29.13 10.87 11.67
CA GLN A 616 28.45 9.63 11.30
C GLN A 616 28.54 9.46 9.79
N LEU A 617 29.04 8.30 9.36
CA LEU A 617 29.11 7.90 7.97
C LEU A 617 27.95 6.96 7.67
N ASN A 618 27.15 7.35 6.69
CA ASN A 618 26.08 6.53 6.15
C ASN A 618 26.40 6.24 4.69
N TYR A 619 26.49 4.96 4.35
CA TYR A 619 26.67 4.53 2.98
C TYR A 619 25.48 3.65 2.60
N GLY A 620 24.64 4.16 1.70
CA GLY A 620 23.37 3.52 1.34
C GLY A 620 23.57 2.16 0.66
N ILE A 621 22.67 1.22 0.98
CA ILE A 621 22.55 -0.15 0.43
C ILE A 621 23.69 -1.09 0.85
N VAL A 622 23.35 -2.20 1.52
CA VAL A 622 24.27 -3.24 2.03
C VAL A 622 25.20 -3.82 0.95
N THR A 623 24.77 -3.87 -0.31
CA THR A 623 25.55 -4.40 -1.45
C THR A 623 26.69 -3.50 -1.90
N THR A 624 26.65 -2.20 -1.62
CA THR A 624 27.70 -1.24 -2.03
C THR A 624 28.84 -1.13 -1.01
N GLN A 625 28.59 -1.52 0.25
CA GLN A 625 29.61 -1.59 1.30
C GLN A 625 30.72 -2.60 0.97
N GLN A 626 30.40 -3.67 0.22
CA GLN A 626 31.37 -4.67 -0.26
C GLN A 626 32.30 -4.17 -1.40
N ALA A 627 32.09 -2.93 -1.86
CA ALA A 627 32.90 -2.30 -2.90
C ALA A 627 33.89 -1.24 -2.36
N ILE A 628 33.93 -1.02 -1.04
CA ILE A 628 34.77 -0.02 -0.37
C ILE A 628 35.86 -0.71 0.45
N ASP A 629 37.11 -0.28 0.26
CA ASP A 629 38.24 -0.79 1.03
C ASP A 629 38.49 0.09 2.27
N TYR A 630 38.38 1.42 2.15
CA TYR A 630 38.53 2.37 3.26
C TYR A 630 37.93 3.75 2.95
N TYR A 631 37.74 4.58 3.97
CA TYR A 631 37.39 6.00 3.84
C TYR A 631 38.57 6.92 4.14
N LYS A 632 38.63 8.07 3.48
CA LYS A 632 39.60 9.14 3.75
C LYS A 632 38.86 10.40 4.21
N LEU A 633 39.08 10.80 5.46
CA LEU A 633 38.55 12.02 6.07
C LEU A 633 39.61 13.13 6.05
N GLU A 634 39.25 14.30 5.53
CA GLU A 634 40.03 15.54 5.53
C GLU A 634 39.20 16.65 6.20
N VAL A 635 39.81 17.41 7.10
CA VAL A 635 39.13 18.46 7.88
C VAL A 635 39.82 19.79 7.63
N TYR A 636 39.05 20.78 7.20
CA TYR A 636 39.52 22.12 6.90
C TYR A 636 38.95 23.09 7.93
N ASN A 637 39.79 23.97 8.47
CA ASN A 637 39.38 25.05 9.35
C ASN A 637 39.08 26.29 8.51
N LEU A 638 37.88 26.85 8.65
CA LEU A 638 37.50 28.14 8.05
C LEU A 638 37.40 29.19 9.17
N PRO A 639 38.50 29.90 9.48
CA PRO A 639 38.51 30.93 10.51
C PRO A 639 37.61 32.12 10.13
N ASP A 640 36.95 32.72 11.12
CA ASP A 640 36.15 33.93 10.91
C ASP A 640 37.08 35.14 10.65
N ASN A 641 36.74 35.96 9.65
CA ASN A 641 37.58 37.09 9.29
C ASN A 641 37.33 38.30 10.19
N LYS A 642 38.28 38.57 11.08
CA LYS A 642 38.26 39.73 12.00
C LYS A 642 38.09 41.07 11.27
N THR A 643 38.70 41.26 10.10
CA THR A 643 38.58 42.53 9.36
C THR A 643 37.17 42.77 8.83
N ASP A 644 36.43 41.71 8.52
CA ASP A 644 35.07 41.83 8.00
C ASP A 644 34.06 42.08 9.13
N VAL A 645 34.25 41.42 10.28
CA VAL A 645 33.50 41.70 11.51
C VAL A 645 33.69 43.17 11.92
N ASP A 646 34.93 43.66 11.95
CA ASP A 646 35.26 45.04 12.36
C ASP A 646 34.74 46.15 11.42
N LYS A 647 34.24 45.82 10.22
CA LYS A 647 33.62 46.80 9.30
C LYS A 647 32.20 47.18 9.73
N ARG A 648 31.52 46.33 10.51
CA ARG A 648 30.14 46.53 10.94
C ARG A 648 30.08 47.12 12.34
N ASP A 649 29.20 48.10 12.53
CA ASP A 649 28.87 48.62 13.85
C ASP A 649 27.77 47.77 14.50
N TYR A 650 28.17 46.80 15.33
CA TYR A 650 27.26 45.92 16.05
C TYR A 650 26.50 46.60 17.20
N CYS A 651 26.79 47.85 17.52
CA CYS A 651 26.00 48.63 18.47
C CYS A 651 24.76 49.25 17.81
N LEU A 652 24.89 49.70 16.56
CA LEU A 652 23.76 50.18 15.75
C LEU A 652 22.95 49.02 15.17
N GLU A 653 23.64 47.97 14.74
CA GLU A 653 23.04 46.80 14.10
C GLU A 653 23.43 45.51 14.82
N PRO A 654 22.79 45.18 15.95
CA PRO A 654 23.13 43.98 16.71
C PRO A 654 22.90 42.71 15.89
N THR A 655 23.71 41.68 16.14
CA THR A 655 23.47 40.34 15.61
C THR A 655 22.14 39.82 16.14
N LYS A 656 21.18 39.59 15.24
CA LYS A 656 20.02 38.77 15.56
C LYS A 656 20.54 37.34 15.72
N MET A 657 20.55 36.83 16.95
CA MET A 657 20.62 35.38 17.13
C MET A 657 19.40 34.82 16.39
N TYR A 658 19.64 34.01 15.36
CA TYR A 658 18.58 33.14 14.84
C TYR A 658 18.18 32.25 16.03
N ALA A 659 17.16 32.68 16.78
CA ALA A 659 16.44 31.77 17.63
C ALA A 659 16.01 30.63 16.70
N THR A 660 16.18 29.39 17.12
CA THR A 660 15.46 28.24 16.57
C THR A 660 13.97 28.49 16.85
N ALA A 661 13.39 29.41 16.09
CA ALA A 661 12.05 29.93 16.25
C ALA A 661 11.26 29.49 15.02
N HIS A 662 10.91 28.20 15.00
CA HIS A 662 9.73 27.73 14.28
C HIS A 662 8.45 28.13 15.02
N ALA A 663 8.39 29.38 15.50
CA ALA A 663 7.24 29.92 16.18
C ALA A 663 6.79 31.12 15.35
N TYR A 664 5.84 30.88 14.45
CA TYR A 664 5.23 31.81 13.50
C TYR A 664 6.01 32.08 12.21
N GLU A 665 6.24 31.03 11.42
CA GLU A 665 6.40 31.22 9.97
C GLU A 665 5.02 31.30 9.32
N ASP A 666 4.85 32.29 8.45
CA ASP A 666 3.67 32.40 7.57
C ASP A 666 3.64 31.21 6.60
N TYR A 667 2.44 30.74 6.24
CA TYR A 667 2.24 29.56 5.41
C TYR A 667 2.89 29.73 4.02
N ASP A 668 2.81 30.93 3.45
CA ASP A 668 3.39 31.23 2.14
C ASP A 668 4.92 31.22 2.18
N ALA A 669 5.53 31.78 3.23
CA ALA A 669 6.97 31.74 3.46
C ALA A 669 7.49 30.31 3.79
N CYS A 670 6.62 29.42 4.25
CA CYS A 670 6.91 27.99 4.42
C CYS A 670 6.88 27.25 3.07
N CYS A 671 5.91 27.56 2.22
CA CYS A 671 5.79 26.96 0.90
C CYS A 671 6.96 27.36 -0.02
N GLU A 672 7.32 28.65 -0.09
CA GLU A 672 8.41 29.14 -0.93
C GLU A 672 9.76 28.51 -0.54
N ARG A 673 10.09 28.48 0.76
CA ARG A 673 11.33 27.83 1.22
C ARG A 673 11.39 26.35 0.88
N ARG A 674 10.27 25.63 1.02
CA ARG A 674 10.21 24.19 0.66
C ARG A 674 10.35 23.96 -0.83
N GLU A 675 9.95 24.92 -1.66
CA GLU A 675 10.17 24.88 -3.10
C GLU A 675 11.65 25.14 -3.44
N GLU A 676 12.27 26.16 -2.84
CA GLU A 676 13.70 26.42 -2.95
C GLU A 676 14.55 25.22 -2.49
N GLU A 677 14.21 24.59 -1.36
CA GLU A 677 14.88 23.38 -0.86
C GLU A 677 14.79 22.22 -1.85
N ARG A 678 13.64 22.05 -2.54
CA ARG A 678 13.47 21.00 -3.56
C ARG A 678 14.30 21.30 -4.79
N GLU A 679 14.28 22.54 -5.28
CA GLU A 679 15.08 22.96 -6.43
C GLU A 679 16.58 22.81 -6.14
N GLU A 680 17.02 23.18 -4.93
CA GLU A 680 18.40 23.00 -4.50
C GLU A 680 18.78 21.51 -4.44
N THR A 681 17.92 20.67 -3.86
CA THR A 681 18.15 19.22 -3.79
C THR A 681 18.26 18.62 -5.20
N LEU A 682 17.38 19.03 -6.12
CA LEU A 682 17.40 18.59 -7.52
C LEU A 682 18.68 19.05 -8.22
N PHE A 683 19.08 20.31 -8.03
CA PHE A 683 20.32 20.84 -8.57
C PHE A 683 21.55 20.08 -8.07
N GLN A 684 21.62 19.81 -6.76
CA GLN A 684 22.69 19.01 -6.16
C GLN A 684 22.75 17.60 -6.75
N HIS A 685 21.61 16.93 -6.93
CA HIS A 685 21.54 15.61 -7.55
C HIS A 685 22.06 15.62 -9.00
N VAL A 686 21.59 16.56 -9.81
CA VAL A 686 22.02 16.71 -11.21
C VAL A 686 23.52 17.00 -11.30
N MET A 687 24.05 17.88 -10.45
CA MET A 687 25.47 18.20 -10.42
C MET A 687 26.32 17.00 -9.99
N GLN A 688 25.84 16.20 -9.02
CA GLN A 688 26.49 14.95 -8.63
C GLN A 688 26.56 13.99 -9.81
N GLU A 689 25.47 13.78 -10.56
CA GLU A 689 25.42 12.90 -11.74
C GLU A 689 26.31 13.35 -12.91
N VAL A 690 26.36 14.66 -13.18
CA VAL A 690 27.19 15.21 -14.27
C VAL A 690 28.69 15.08 -13.92
N HIS A 691 29.06 15.30 -12.66
CA HIS A 691 30.46 15.33 -12.21
C HIS A 691 30.90 14.10 -11.40
N VAL A 692 30.23 12.95 -11.56
CA VAL A 692 30.66 11.69 -10.94
C VAL A 692 32.08 11.32 -11.36
N CYS A 693 32.91 10.99 -10.36
CA CYS A 693 34.17 10.29 -10.59
C CYS A 693 33.89 8.78 -10.76
N SER A 694 34.08 8.29 -11.98
CA SER A 694 33.95 6.87 -12.35
C SER A 694 35.12 6.43 -13.23
N ARG A 695 35.26 5.12 -13.47
CA ARG A 695 36.26 4.59 -14.43
C ARG A 695 36.05 5.14 -15.84
N ASP A 696 34.79 5.33 -16.27
CA ASP A 696 34.45 5.90 -17.58
C ASP A 696 34.74 7.42 -17.65
N ARG A 697 34.61 8.12 -16.51
CA ARG A 697 34.83 9.58 -16.41
C ARG A 697 36.00 9.95 -15.49
N ALA A 698 37.14 9.27 -15.67
CA ALA A 698 38.34 9.48 -14.86
C ALA A 698 38.90 10.93 -14.87
N LYS A 699 38.46 11.79 -15.80
CA LYS A 699 38.79 13.22 -15.84
C LYS A 699 38.15 14.02 -14.69
N HIS A 700 37.00 13.59 -14.17
CA HIS A 700 36.33 14.22 -13.02
C HIS A 700 36.89 13.74 -11.68
N CYS A 701 37.65 12.65 -11.68
CA CYS A 701 38.37 12.21 -10.50
C CYS A 701 39.49 13.19 -10.15
N LEU A 702 39.56 13.59 -8.89
CA LEU A 702 40.63 14.43 -8.37
C LEU A 702 41.94 13.67 -8.43
N LYS A 703 42.69 13.83 -9.54
CA LYS A 703 44.11 13.46 -9.58
C LYS A 703 44.80 14.30 -8.53
N GLY A 704 45.67 13.68 -7.71
CA GLY A 704 46.41 14.32 -6.62
C GLY A 704 47.40 15.42 -7.05
N ARG A 705 47.02 16.29 -7.97
CA ARG A 705 47.65 17.59 -8.16
C ARG A 705 47.35 18.36 -6.89
N GLN A 706 48.40 18.71 -6.16
CA GLN A 706 48.34 19.70 -5.09
C GLN A 706 47.60 20.91 -5.66
N VAL A 707 46.32 21.02 -5.34
CA VAL A 707 45.68 22.32 -5.34
C VAL A 707 46.51 23.06 -4.30
N ASN A 708 47.21 24.11 -4.72
CA ASN A 708 47.72 25.12 -3.80
C ASN A 708 46.48 25.76 -3.16
N SER A 709 45.85 25.02 -2.26
CA SER A 709 44.74 25.48 -1.46
C SER A 709 45.36 26.45 -0.48
N GLU A 710 44.88 27.68 -0.51
CA GLU A 710 45.17 28.71 0.47
C GLU A 710 44.92 28.22 1.92
N TYR A 711 44.17 27.11 2.07
CA TYR A 711 43.86 26.44 3.32
C TYR A 711 44.16 24.92 3.22
N PRO A 712 45.30 24.41 3.72
CA PRO A 712 45.56 22.98 3.82
C PRO A 712 44.65 22.31 4.86
N PRO A 713 44.38 21.00 4.76
CA PRO A 713 43.61 20.30 5.76
C PRO A 713 44.37 20.31 7.10
N VAL A 714 43.68 20.72 8.16
CA VAL A 714 44.22 20.75 9.53
C VAL A 714 44.33 19.34 10.10
N TYR A 715 43.53 18.41 9.60
CA TYR A 715 43.51 17.02 10.04
C TYR A 715 43.15 16.08 8.89
N THR A 716 43.87 14.96 8.76
CA THR A 716 43.58 13.91 7.78
C THR A 716 43.66 12.54 8.45
N LYS A 717 42.66 11.68 8.20
CA LYS A 717 42.56 10.34 8.79
C LYS A 717 42.04 9.34 7.78
N ARG A 718 42.67 8.16 7.75
CA ARG A 718 42.14 6.97 7.08
C ARG A 718 41.28 6.20 8.07
N LEU A 719 40.05 5.89 7.67
CA LEU A 719 39.07 5.12 8.42
C LEU A 719 38.83 3.79 7.71
N GLU A 720 38.69 2.71 8.46
CA GLU A 720 38.39 1.39 7.88
C GLU A 720 36.95 1.36 7.34
N HIS A 721 36.68 0.50 6.35
CA HIS A 721 35.33 0.41 5.76
C HIS A 721 34.24 0.02 6.78
N SER A 722 34.61 -0.61 7.90
CA SER A 722 33.72 -0.98 9.00
C SER A 722 33.42 0.17 9.97
N GLU A 723 34.19 1.25 9.93
CA GLU A 723 34.02 2.38 10.84
C GLU A 723 32.89 3.29 10.35
N THR A 724 31.74 3.24 11.02
CA THR A 724 30.56 4.07 10.68
C THR A 724 30.51 5.39 11.44
N SER A 725 31.37 5.61 12.44
CA SER A 725 31.41 6.88 13.18
C SER A 725 32.82 7.21 13.67
N TYR A 726 33.17 8.49 13.71
CA TYR A 726 34.48 8.97 14.13
C TYR A 726 34.40 10.32 14.86
N THR A 727 35.09 10.44 16.01
CA THR A 727 35.13 11.69 16.79
C THR A 727 36.43 12.46 16.58
N ILE A 728 36.32 13.67 16.05
CA ILE A 728 37.41 14.63 15.89
C ILE A 728 37.50 15.46 17.16
N LYS A 729 38.66 15.47 17.82
CA LYS A 729 38.91 16.17 19.10
C LYS A 729 39.89 17.35 18.90
N LYS A 730 39.98 18.24 19.89
CA LYS A 730 40.89 19.41 19.93
C LYS A 730 40.58 20.48 18.88
N LEU A 731 39.30 20.71 18.62
CA LEU A 731 38.81 21.77 17.74
C LEU A 731 38.66 23.10 18.50
N GLN A 732 38.70 24.22 17.78
CA GLN A 732 38.48 25.56 18.32
C GLN A 732 36.99 25.83 18.54
N ARG A 733 36.66 26.63 19.57
CA ARG A 733 35.29 26.91 19.99
C ARG A 733 34.56 27.79 18.98
N PHE A 734 33.29 27.48 18.75
CA PHE A 734 32.42 28.15 17.78
C PHE A 734 33.04 28.37 16.38
N GLN A 735 34.00 27.53 15.99
CA GLN A 735 34.72 27.65 14.73
C GLN A 735 34.09 26.79 13.64
N LEU A 736 34.05 27.30 12.41
CA LEU A 736 33.52 26.58 11.24
C LEU A 736 34.56 25.60 10.68
N TYR A 737 34.17 24.33 10.58
CA TYR A 737 34.97 23.28 9.98
C TYR A 737 34.26 22.68 8.76
N VAL A 738 35.00 22.39 7.70
CA VAL A 738 34.52 21.62 6.56
C VAL A 738 35.12 20.22 6.62
N LEU A 739 34.25 19.22 6.75
CA LEU A 739 34.60 17.81 6.79
C LEU A 739 34.40 17.22 5.39
N GLN A 740 35.47 16.74 4.77
CA GLN A 740 35.42 16.05 3.48
C GLN A 740 35.72 14.57 3.66
N VAL A 741 34.85 13.69 3.16
CA VAL A 741 35.04 12.24 3.23
C VAL A 741 34.95 11.62 1.86
N ARG A 742 35.94 10.80 1.49
CA ARG A 742 35.96 10.02 0.24
C ARG A 742 35.92 8.53 0.56
N ALA A 743 35.19 7.77 -0.24
CA ALA A 743 35.27 6.31 -0.25
C ALA A 743 36.27 5.86 -1.31
N CYS A 744 37.09 4.86 -0.98
CA CYS A 744 38.18 4.40 -1.85
C CYS A 744 38.15 2.88 -1.99
N ASN A 745 38.55 2.40 -3.17
CA ASN A 745 38.85 0.99 -3.41
C ASN A 745 40.09 0.82 -4.30
N ARG A 746 40.42 -0.43 -4.66
CA ARG A 746 41.55 -0.75 -5.56
C ARG A 746 41.60 0.03 -6.89
N PHE A 747 40.48 0.59 -7.35
CA PHE A 747 40.41 1.37 -8.60
C PHE A 747 40.60 2.88 -8.38
N GLY A 748 40.53 3.38 -7.15
CA GLY A 748 40.74 4.78 -6.80
C GLY A 748 39.79 5.28 -5.71
N CYS A 749 39.91 6.56 -5.39
CA CYS A 749 39.01 7.27 -4.48
C CYS A 749 37.99 8.07 -5.29
N GLY A 750 36.72 7.95 -4.90
CA GLY A 750 35.62 8.72 -5.49
C GLY A 750 35.62 10.19 -5.12
N SER A 751 34.57 10.88 -5.55
CA SER A 751 34.26 12.24 -5.11
C SER A 751 34.07 12.29 -3.58
N PHE A 752 34.27 13.46 -2.99
CA PHE A 752 34.06 13.64 -1.55
C PHE A 752 32.61 14.05 -1.26
N GLY A 753 32.06 13.52 -0.16
CA GLY A 753 30.96 14.18 0.54
C GLY A 753 31.54 15.27 1.43
N ALA A 754 30.94 16.46 1.44
CA ALA A 754 31.36 17.58 2.28
C ALA A 754 30.24 18.03 3.23
N LEU A 755 30.61 18.36 4.46
CA LEU A 755 29.73 18.90 5.47
C LEU A 755 30.42 20.05 6.20
N ALA A 756 29.78 21.20 6.25
CA ALA A 756 30.28 22.37 6.96
C ALA A 756 29.52 22.51 8.28
N GLU A 757 30.22 22.50 9.41
CA GLU A 757 29.60 22.59 10.74
C GLU A 757 30.46 23.42 11.70
N ARG A 758 29.82 24.21 12.58
CA ARG A 758 30.49 24.86 13.69
C ARG A 758 30.50 23.97 14.94
N THR A 759 31.63 23.95 15.65
CA THR A 759 31.65 23.46 17.04
C THR A 759 30.71 24.29 17.91
N ASN A 760 30.26 23.74 19.03
CA ASN A 760 29.40 24.50 19.93
C ASN A 760 30.14 25.69 20.59
N TYR A 761 29.39 26.62 21.16
CA TYR A 761 29.97 27.69 21.98
C TYR A 761 30.04 27.28 23.45
N SER A 762 30.92 27.93 24.19
CA SER A 762 31.12 27.73 25.63
C SER A 762 30.57 28.93 26.41
N THR A 763 29.79 28.67 27.46
CA THR A 763 29.16 29.72 28.30
C THR A 763 30.15 30.48 29.17
N THR A 764 31.40 30.03 29.27
CA THR A 764 32.45 30.67 30.08
C THR A 764 33.54 31.34 29.26
N ALA A 765 33.59 31.08 27.94
CA ALA A 765 34.66 31.57 27.07
C ALA A 765 34.69 33.10 26.93
N ASP A 766 33.53 33.75 26.95
CA ASP A 766 33.42 35.20 26.77
C ASP A 766 33.38 35.97 28.10
N LYS A 767 33.67 35.32 29.24
CA LYS A 767 33.68 35.98 30.57
C LYS A 767 34.92 36.85 30.73
N ILE A 768 34.70 38.06 31.26
CA ILE A 768 35.73 38.98 31.71
C ILE A 768 35.92 38.80 33.22
N TYR A 769 37.17 38.74 33.67
CA TYR A 769 37.53 38.59 35.09
C TYR A 769 38.26 39.80 35.67
N ASP A 770 38.71 40.72 34.82
CA ASP A 770 39.60 41.85 35.13
C ASP A 770 38.88 43.21 35.00
N LEU A 771 37.57 43.26 35.23
CA LEU A 771 36.79 44.49 35.17
C LEU A 771 37.10 45.39 36.39
N SER A 772 37.62 46.57 36.12
CA SER A 772 37.84 47.63 37.10
C SER A 772 37.08 48.89 36.71
N ALA A 773 36.52 49.60 37.70
CA ALA A 773 35.77 50.82 37.46
C ALA A 773 35.89 51.79 38.63
N CYS A 774 36.21 53.04 38.32
CA CYS A 774 36.29 54.11 39.30
C CYS A 774 35.61 55.40 38.82
N ARG A 775 35.19 56.23 39.76
CA ARG A 775 34.62 57.56 39.53
C ARG A 775 35.63 58.62 39.97
N VAL A 776 35.88 59.60 39.11
CA VAL A 776 36.82 60.70 39.40
C VAL A 776 36.23 61.61 40.50
N PRO A 777 36.99 61.96 41.55
CA PRO A 777 36.52 62.81 42.65
C PRO A 777 35.91 64.13 42.16
N ASN A 778 34.82 64.58 42.79
CA ASN A 778 34.13 65.85 42.49
C ASN A 778 33.68 66.01 41.03
N SER A 779 33.55 64.90 40.29
CA SER A 779 33.07 64.89 38.92
C SER A 779 32.08 63.74 38.70
N HIS A 780 31.36 63.84 37.59
CA HIS A 780 30.46 62.80 37.10
C HIS A 780 31.16 61.86 36.09
N GLU A 781 32.50 61.88 36.04
CA GLU A 781 33.30 61.06 35.13
C GLU A 781 33.58 59.66 35.71
N TYR A 782 33.34 58.64 34.91
CA TYR A 782 33.60 57.23 35.19
C TYR A 782 34.67 56.71 34.24
N GLN A 783 35.64 55.99 34.80
CA GLN A 783 36.71 55.33 34.06
C GLN A 783 36.64 53.82 34.32
N LEU A 784 36.46 53.05 33.25
CA LEU A 784 36.38 51.60 33.27
C LEU A 784 37.56 51.02 32.49
N SER A 785 38.11 49.89 32.94
CA SER A 785 39.13 49.14 32.21
C SER A 785 38.89 47.64 32.34
N PHE A 786 38.95 46.93 31.21
CA PHE A 786 38.81 45.47 31.12
C PHE A 786 39.46 44.97 29.83
N ASN A 787 40.13 43.82 29.83
CA ASN A 787 40.73 43.28 28.61
C ASN A 787 39.74 42.44 27.78
N GLU A 788 40.07 42.25 26.49
CA GLU A 788 39.37 41.31 25.62
C GLU A 788 39.69 39.85 26.05
N PRO A 789 38.70 38.94 26.13
CA PRO A 789 38.94 37.53 26.45
C PRO A 789 39.92 36.88 25.47
N GLN A 790 40.84 36.04 25.97
CA GLN A 790 41.91 35.43 25.17
C GLN A 790 41.44 34.33 24.21
N HIS A 791 40.39 33.58 24.59
CA HIS A 791 39.84 32.47 23.81
C HIS A 791 38.30 32.57 23.72
N PRO A 792 37.78 33.61 23.03
CA PRO A 792 36.35 33.84 22.93
C PRO A 792 35.67 32.79 22.03
N ASN A 793 34.34 32.76 22.04
CA ASN A 793 33.55 31.98 21.10
C ASN A 793 33.64 32.60 19.68
N SER A 794 34.70 32.21 18.96
CA SER A 794 35.17 32.83 17.71
C SER A 794 35.65 34.27 17.88
N LEU A 795 34.81 35.28 17.65
CA LEU A 795 35.21 36.70 17.69
C LEU A 795 34.24 37.52 18.54
N ILE A 796 34.77 38.49 19.29
CA ILE A 796 33.98 39.49 19.99
C ILE A 796 33.45 40.53 18.98
N THR A 797 32.21 40.97 19.15
CA THR A 797 31.57 41.95 18.25
C THR A 797 31.41 43.31 18.94
N SER A 798 30.87 43.32 20.16
CA SER A 798 30.64 44.53 20.95
C SER A 798 30.61 44.26 22.45
N TYR A 799 30.72 45.33 23.23
CA TYR A 799 30.56 45.31 24.68
C TYR A 799 29.38 46.22 25.05
N MET A 800 28.50 45.75 25.92
CA MET A 800 27.47 46.58 26.54
C MET A 800 27.81 46.80 28.01
N ILE A 801 27.91 48.06 28.39
CA ILE A 801 28.28 48.50 29.73
C ILE A 801 26.99 48.88 30.45
N HIS A 802 26.73 48.23 31.57
CA HIS A 802 25.55 48.38 32.41
C HIS A 802 25.94 49.08 33.70
N PHE A 803 25.39 50.26 33.95
CA PHE A 803 25.48 50.95 35.23
C PHE A 803 24.16 50.75 35.98
N ARG A 804 24.24 50.54 37.30
CA ARG A 804 23.04 50.51 38.17
C ARG A 804 23.26 51.24 39.49
N LEU A 805 22.19 51.87 39.95
CA LEU A 805 22.09 52.52 41.25
C LEU A 805 21.20 51.63 42.13
N VAL A 806 21.71 51.24 43.29
CA VAL A 806 20.98 50.35 44.20
C VAL A 806 20.10 51.21 45.10
N THR A 807 18.80 51.28 44.80
CA THR A 807 17.84 52.00 45.65
C THR A 807 17.41 51.12 46.84
N PRO A 808 16.85 51.70 47.93
CA PRO A 808 16.35 50.93 49.07
C PRO A 808 15.35 49.83 48.67
N PRO A 809 15.21 48.75 49.46
CA PRO A 809 14.42 47.59 49.06
C PRO A 809 12.95 47.97 48.81
N GLY A 810 12.50 47.81 47.56
CA GLY A 810 11.11 48.04 47.13
C GLY A 810 10.90 49.01 45.96
N GLN A 811 11.93 49.75 45.49
CA GLN A 811 11.78 50.77 44.43
C GLN A 811 12.51 50.50 43.10
N GLY A 812 13.04 49.29 42.88
CA GLY A 812 13.67 48.90 41.61
C GLY A 812 15.09 49.46 41.43
N TYR A 813 15.65 49.37 40.21
CA TYR A 813 17.00 49.85 39.90
C TYR A 813 16.92 50.91 38.81
N GLN A 814 17.62 52.04 39.00
CA GLN A 814 17.90 52.94 37.89
C GLN A 814 19.11 52.41 37.13
N SER A 815 18.98 52.21 35.82
CA SER A 815 20.04 51.64 34.99
C SER A 815 20.37 52.53 33.78
N TYR A 816 21.64 52.55 33.41
CA TYR A 816 22.14 53.19 32.20
C TYR A 816 22.97 52.20 31.40
N LEU A 817 22.78 52.22 30.08
CA LEU A 817 23.35 51.27 29.14
C LEU A 817 24.14 52.02 28.07
N LYS A 818 25.39 51.60 27.85
CA LYS A 818 26.20 52.11 26.73
C LYS A 818 26.81 50.95 25.96
N CYS A 819 26.66 50.96 24.64
CA CYS A 819 27.34 50.01 23.76
C CYS A 819 28.62 50.64 23.20
N ILE A 820 29.69 49.84 23.12
CA ILE A 820 30.93 50.16 22.43
C ILE A 820 31.32 48.99 21.52
N THR A 821 31.85 49.29 20.34
CA THR A 821 32.30 48.24 19.42
C THR A 821 33.63 47.64 19.88
N ARG A 822 33.93 46.40 19.49
CA ARG A 822 35.23 45.77 19.79
C ARG A 822 36.41 46.63 19.31
N LYS A 823 36.30 47.16 18.09
CA LYS A 823 37.32 48.00 17.45
C LYS A 823 37.53 49.32 18.19
N GLU A 824 36.46 49.99 18.59
CA GLU A 824 36.50 51.22 19.38
C GLU A 824 37.16 50.98 20.75
N HIS A 825 36.79 49.90 21.43
CA HIS A 825 37.37 49.57 22.73
C HIS A 825 38.88 49.27 22.65
N ALA A 826 39.29 48.51 21.62
CA ALA A 826 40.70 48.23 21.36
C ALA A 826 41.49 49.51 20.99
N HIS A 827 40.88 50.43 20.23
CA HIS A 827 41.50 51.72 19.89
C HIS A 827 41.74 52.60 21.13
N ASN A 828 40.84 52.52 22.11
CA ASN A 828 40.93 53.26 23.37
C ASN A 828 41.78 52.55 24.45
N ASN A 829 42.71 51.68 24.05
CA ASN A 829 43.58 50.92 24.96
C ASN A 829 42.81 50.14 26.03
N TYR A 830 41.66 49.55 25.67
CA TYR A 830 40.83 48.77 26.59
C TYR A 830 40.34 49.56 27.82
N ARG A 831 40.09 50.85 27.60
CA ARG A 831 39.52 51.78 28.58
C ARG A 831 38.28 52.44 28.01
N PHE A 832 37.34 52.72 28.90
CA PHE A 832 36.11 53.43 28.59
C PHE A 832 35.89 54.57 29.59
N ILE A 833 35.79 55.80 29.08
CA ILE A 833 35.62 57.02 29.88
C ILE A 833 34.28 57.66 29.48
N THR A 834 33.45 57.99 30.47
CA THR A 834 32.15 58.63 30.21
C THR A 834 31.71 59.54 31.35
N THR A 835 30.92 60.57 31.04
CA THR A 835 30.31 61.46 32.02
C THR A 835 28.81 61.20 32.09
N LEU A 836 28.28 60.87 33.28
CA LEU A 836 26.88 60.49 33.46
C LEU A 836 26.15 61.44 34.41
N THR A 837 24.92 61.83 34.09
CA THR A 837 24.13 62.78 34.88
C THR A 837 23.74 62.26 36.26
N VAL A 838 23.69 60.94 36.43
CA VAL A 838 23.29 60.25 37.67
C VAL A 838 24.50 59.52 38.27
N THR A 839 24.58 59.50 39.60
CA THR A 839 25.60 58.73 40.31
C THR A 839 25.18 57.27 40.45
N TYR A 840 25.96 56.35 39.90
CA TYR A 840 25.73 54.90 39.95
C TYR A 840 26.74 54.23 40.90
N ASP A 841 26.33 53.14 41.54
CA ASP A 841 27.16 52.44 42.55
C ASP A 841 27.89 51.22 41.97
N GLN A 842 27.29 50.60 40.95
CA GLN A 842 27.75 49.33 40.41
C GLN A 842 27.77 49.34 38.90
N VAL A 843 28.72 48.60 38.33
CA VAL A 843 28.87 48.42 36.90
C VAL A 843 29.07 46.95 36.53
N ALA A 844 28.59 46.56 35.38
CA ALA A 844 28.84 45.26 34.76
C ALA A 844 29.04 45.42 33.25
N VAL A 845 29.78 44.50 32.65
CA VAL A 845 29.99 44.46 31.21
C VAL A 845 29.41 43.18 30.65
N ARG A 846 28.56 43.31 29.64
CA ARG A 846 28.09 42.21 28.81
C ARG A 846 28.94 42.15 27.54
N VAL A 847 29.64 41.05 27.36
CA VAL A 847 30.43 40.77 26.16
C VAL A 847 29.54 40.09 25.14
N ASN A 848 29.47 40.62 23.93
CA ASN A 848 28.80 39.98 22.81
C ASN A 848 29.86 39.39 21.87
N SER A 849 29.80 38.09 21.63
CA SER A 849 30.57 37.39 20.60
C SER A 849 29.68 37.06 19.41
N LEU A 850 30.26 36.50 18.34
CA LEU A 850 29.50 35.95 17.22
C LEU A 850 28.54 34.82 17.64
N ALA A 851 28.85 34.15 18.76
CA ALA A 851 28.11 32.97 19.21
C ALA A 851 27.09 33.26 20.32
N SER A 852 27.45 34.11 21.27
CA SER A 852 26.74 34.27 22.53
C SER A 852 26.93 35.65 23.13
N HIS A 853 26.20 35.92 24.21
CA HIS A 853 26.42 37.09 25.04
C HIS A 853 26.60 36.65 26.49
N THR A 854 27.65 37.15 27.13
CA THR A 854 28.02 36.75 28.49
C THR A 854 28.10 37.95 29.40
N PHE A 855 27.41 37.88 30.53
CA PHE A 855 27.35 38.97 31.52
C PHE A 855 28.44 38.77 32.58
N ALA A 856 29.31 39.78 32.76
CA ALA A 856 30.25 39.83 33.87
C ALA A 856 29.50 40.10 35.20
N GLY A 857 30.08 39.66 36.31
CA GLY A 857 29.55 39.98 37.64
C GLY A 857 29.54 41.50 37.88
N TRP A 858 28.63 41.96 38.75
CA TRP A 858 28.59 43.36 39.15
C TRP A 858 29.79 43.72 40.02
N VAL A 859 30.49 44.79 39.64
CA VAL A 859 31.64 45.35 40.37
C VAL A 859 31.22 46.69 40.96
N ASN A 860 31.61 46.95 42.22
CA ASN A 860 31.37 48.24 42.87
C ASN A 860 32.29 49.31 42.27
N ILE A 861 31.75 50.49 42.00
CA ILE A 861 32.51 51.62 41.45
C ILE A 861 33.27 52.30 42.60
N THR A 862 34.59 52.29 42.53
CA THR A 862 35.46 52.93 43.54
C THR A 862 35.72 54.40 43.20
N ILE A 863 36.41 55.14 44.07
CA ILE A 863 36.89 56.50 43.76
C ILE A 863 38.27 56.37 43.10
N CYS A 864 38.51 57.04 41.98
CA CYS A 864 39.80 56.95 41.29
C CYS A 864 40.92 57.56 42.16
N ASP A 865 41.99 56.79 42.42
CA ASP A 865 43.18 57.31 43.08
C ASP A 865 43.86 58.35 42.19
N GLY A 866 44.01 59.58 42.70
CA GLY A 866 44.52 60.75 41.97
C GLY A 866 45.98 60.67 41.49
N SER A 867 46.61 59.49 41.54
CA SER A 867 47.95 59.25 41.01
C SER A 867 47.89 58.52 39.68
N ASN A 868 47.49 59.24 38.63
CA ASN A 868 47.92 59.03 37.24
C ASN A 868 47.40 60.18 36.36
N LYS A 869 48.05 61.36 36.49
CA LYS A 869 48.00 62.40 35.44
C LYS A 869 48.69 61.84 34.20
N PHE A 870 47.93 61.56 33.13
CA PHE A 870 48.47 61.28 31.81
C PHE A 870 47.99 62.33 30.81
N ALA A 871 48.96 63.15 30.40
CA ALA A 871 49.08 63.94 29.18
C ALA A 871 47.81 64.46 28.48
N ASP A 872 47.54 65.76 28.68
CA ASP A 872 46.79 66.59 27.74
C ASP A 872 47.41 66.49 26.34
N THR A 873 46.64 65.97 25.37
CA THR A 873 46.97 66.12 23.95
C THR A 873 46.11 67.26 23.38
N ILE A 874 46.73 68.44 23.39
CA ILE A 874 46.54 69.61 22.52
C ILE A 874 45.23 69.65 21.71
N LEU A 875 44.25 70.38 22.23
CA LEU A 875 43.20 71.04 21.44
C LEU A 875 43.83 72.19 20.63
N THR A 876 44.09 71.99 19.33
CA THR A 876 44.29 73.12 18.42
C THR A 876 42.92 73.63 17.96
N SER A 877 42.46 74.73 18.57
CA SER A 877 41.48 75.60 17.94
C SER A 877 42.13 76.27 16.72
N ARG A 878 41.53 76.14 15.54
CA ARG A 878 41.77 77.07 14.44
C ARG A 878 40.46 77.57 13.89
N SER A 879 40.19 78.80 14.27
CA SER A 879 39.07 79.63 13.88
C SER A 879 39.33 80.31 12.52
N HIS A 880 38.25 80.47 11.75
CA HIS A 880 38.04 81.32 10.57
C HIS A 880 38.94 81.21 9.32
N LYS A 881 38.38 80.64 8.24
CA LYS A 881 38.04 81.34 6.97
C LYS A 881 37.39 80.35 6.00
N GLY A 882 36.06 80.28 6.03
CA GLY A 882 35.26 79.35 5.23
C GLY A 882 34.12 80.06 4.50
N TRP A 883 34.43 81.09 3.73
CA TRP A 883 33.49 81.64 2.74
C TRP A 883 34.27 81.83 1.44
N ASN A 884 34.18 80.82 0.57
CA ASN A 884 34.39 80.87 -0.90
C ASN A 884 34.53 79.49 -1.58
N ILE A 885 34.55 78.36 -0.85
CA ILE A 885 34.64 77.03 -1.48
C ILE A 885 33.27 76.46 -1.90
N PHE A 886 32.18 76.82 -1.21
CA PHE A 886 30.84 76.30 -1.52
C PHE A 886 30.28 76.83 -2.86
N LEU A 887 30.63 78.06 -3.27
CA LEU A 887 30.20 78.65 -4.54
C LEU A 887 30.96 78.08 -5.76
N LEU A 888 32.22 77.67 -5.57
CA LEU A 888 33.06 77.06 -6.61
C LEU A 888 32.61 75.63 -6.94
N PHE A 889 32.22 74.83 -5.94
CA PHE A 889 31.72 73.47 -6.18
C PHE A 889 30.27 73.45 -6.71
N PHE A 890 29.45 74.44 -6.38
CA PHE A 890 28.06 74.51 -6.87
C PHE A 890 28.00 74.87 -8.36
N LEU A 891 28.90 75.75 -8.85
CA LEU A 891 28.96 76.14 -10.27
C LEU A 891 29.60 75.08 -11.18
N PHE A 892 30.59 74.32 -10.69
CA PHE A 892 31.16 73.18 -11.42
C PHE A 892 30.24 71.94 -11.42
N GLY A 893 29.45 71.73 -10.37
CA GLY A 893 28.47 70.63 -10.30
C GLY A 893 27.27 70.82 -11.24
N ALA A 894 26.82 72.06 -11.43
CA ALA A 894 25.68 72.38 -12.30
C ALA A 894 26.04 72.31 -13.81
N SER A 895 27.30 72.57 -14.17
CA SER A 895 27.76 72.49 -15.58
C SER A 895 28.10 71.05 -16.00
N GLY A 896 28.61 70.21 -15.09
CA GLY A 896 28.88 68.79 -15.36
C GLY A 896 27.62 67.93 -15.54
N THR A 897 26.53 68.27 -14.87
CA THR A 897 25.25 67.52 -14.96
C THR A 897 24.51 67.78 -16.26
N MET A 898 24.57 68.98 -16.83
CA MET A 898 24.02 69.26 -18.17
C MET A 898 24.80 68.57 -19.28
N LEU A 899 26.13 68.55 -19.23
CA LEU A 899 26.98 67.83 -20.20
C LEU A 899 26.75 66.32 -20.18
N TRP A 900 26.55 65.73 -18.99
CA TRP A 900 26.22 64.31 -18.85
C TRP A 900 24.84 63.96 -19.43
N ILE A 901 23.85 64.85 -19.29
CA ILE A 901 22.50 64.65 -19.85
C ILE A 901 22.50 64.75 -21.38
N PHE A 902 23.27 65.67 -21.98
CA PHE A 902 23.40 65.76 -23.45
C PHE A 902 24.24 64.62 -24.05
N TYR A 903 25.27 64.14 -23.35
CA TYR A 903 26.08 63.00 -23.78
C TYR A 903 25.27 61.68 -23.74
N LYS A 904 24.47 61.48 -22.69
CA LYS A 904 23.62 60.28 -22.53
C LYS A 904 22.47 60.21 -23.55
N ARG A 905 22.01 61.35 -24.08
CA ARG A 905 20.91 61.41 -25.08
C ARG A 905 21.33 61.16 -26.53
N ARG A 906 22.64 61.17 -26.86
CA ARG A 906 23.14 61.01 -28.25
C ARG A 906 23.83 59.68 -28.56
N CYS A 907 24.22 58.88 -27.55
CA CYS A 907 24.91 57.59 -27.76
C CYS A 907 24.07 56.33 -27.49
N TRP A 908 22.76 56.47 -27.23
CA TRP A 908 21.88 55.33 -26.93
C TRP A 908 21.04 54.84 -28.13
N HIS A 909 21.61 54.90 -29.33
CA HIS A 909 20.97 54.35 -30.53
C HIS A 909 21.77 53.26 -31.25
N ASN A 910 22.93 52.82 -30.72
CA ASN A 910 23.83 51.94 -31.48
C ASN A 910 24.41 50.71 -30.74
N PHE A 911 23.76 50.16 -29.71
CA PHE A 911 24.24 48.93 -29.07
C PHE A 911 23.11 47.90 -28.87
N TYR A 912 23.00 46.96 -29.80
CA TYR A 912 22.01 45.88 -29.84
C TYR A 912 22.49 44.53 -29.24
N GLU A 913 23.67 44.46 -28.62
CA GLU A 913 24.33 43.16 -28.32
C GLU A 913 24.73 42.94 -26.84
N LEU A 914 24.11 43.62 -25.87
CA LEU A 914 24.46 43.45 -24.44
C LEU A 914 23.27 43.13 -23.53
N ARG A 915 22.30 42.37 -24.05
CA ARG A 915 21.14 41.88 -23.27
C ARG A 915 21.27 40.43 -22.78
N ARG A 916 22.49 39.87 -22.73
CA ARG A 916 22.71 38.46 -22.33
C ARG A 916 23.37 38.22 -20.99
N PHE A 917 23.77 39.26 -20.27
CA PHE A 917 24.30 39.09 -18.91
C PHE A 917 23.87 40.26 -18.06
N LEU A 918 22.83 40.04 -17.23
CA LEU A 918 22.64 40.63 -15.89
C LEU A 918 21.24 40.23 -15.38
N PRO A 919 21.13 39.48 -14.26
CA PRO A 919 19.85 39.17 -13.64
C PRO A 919 19.39 40.37 -12.81
N VAL A 920 18.22 40.93 -13.14
CA VAL A 920 17.60 42.02 -12.37
C VAL A 920 16.35 41.50 -11.69
N ARG A 921 16.50 41.37 -10.37
CA ARG A 921 15.49 41.36 -9.30
C ARG A 921 14.28 42.23 -9.65
N ARG A 922 13.07 41.67 -9.58
CA ARG A 922 11.80 42.42 -9.61
C ARG A 922 10.99 42.09 -8.36
N GLU A 923 10.90 43.05 -7.46
CA GLU A 923 9.71 43.26 -6.63
C GLU A 923 9.07 44.58 -7.09
N TRP A 924 7.76 44.70 -6.86
CA TRP A 924 6.86 45.85 -7.11
C TRP A 924 6.19 45.94 -8.48
N SER A 925 5.07 45.22 -8.61
CA SER A 925 3.81 45.79 -9.14
C SER A 925 2.62 44.92 -8.73
N ALA A 926 2.14 45.11 -7.49
CA ALA A 926 0.84 44.61 -7.04
C ALA A 926 -0.07 45.81 -6.75
N SER A 927 -0.69 46.36 -7.80
CA SER A 927 -1.99 47.05 -7.72
C SER A 927 -2.56 47.19 -9.14
N PHE A 928 -3.89 46.97 -9.28
CA PHE A 928 -4.66 46.82 -10.53
C PHE A 928 -4.34 45.52 -11.30
N VAL A 929 -5.17 44.48 -11.26
CA VAL A 929 -6.59 44.47 -11.67
C VAL A 929 -7.32 43.39 -10.87
N ARG A 930 -8.42 43.80 -10.23
CA ARG A 930 -9.45 42.92 -9.68
C ARG A 930 -10.65 42.99 -10.63
N ASN A 931 -11.32 41.84 -10.78
CA ASN A 931 -12.64 41.61 -11.39
C ASN A 931 -12.66 41.30 -12.89
N GLU A 932 -12.75 40.01 -13.23
CA GLU A 932 -14.01 39.44 -13.74
C GLU A 932 -14.09 37.95 -13.38
N LEU A 933 -15.27 37.55 -12.89
CA LEU A 933 -15.69 36.23 -12.43
C LEU A 933 -15.67 35.22 -13.61
N ALA A 934 -15.23 33.97 -13.41
CA ALA A 934 -15.97 32.86 -12.80
C ALA A 934 -17.40 32.69 -13.37
N GLU A 935 -17.53 31.88 -14.42
CA GLU A 935 -18.72 31.06 -14.65
C GLU A 935 -18.29 29.61 -14.95
N ASP A 936 -18.55 28.76 -13.97
CA ASP A 936 -18.68 27.32 -14.14
C ASP A 936 -19.87 27.03 -15.05
N ARG A 937 -19.66 26.23 -16.10
CA ARG A 937 -20.74 25.45 -16.72
C ARG A 937 -20.44 23.97 -16.55
N GLN A 938 -21.11 23.38 -15.57
CA GLN A 938 -21.33 21.94 -15.49
C GLN A 938 -22.39 21.56 -16.54
N VAL A 939 -22.07 20.57 -17.37
CA VAL A 939 -23.06 19.80 -18.12
C VAL A 939 -22.99 18.38 -17.56
N LEU A 940 -24.10 17.95 -16.97
CA LEU A 940 -24.37 16.56 -16.62
C LEU A 940 -24.61 15.76 -17.91
N VAL A 941 -23.88 14.65 -18.07
CA VAL A 941 -24.26 13.54 -18.97
C VAL A 941 -24.04 12.25 -18.19
N ASP A 942 -25.03 11.37 -18.28
CA ASP A 942 -25.17 10.08 -17.60
C ASP A 942 -24.01 9.10 -17.84
N ASP A 943 -23.84 8.21 -16.85
CA ASP A 943 -23.15 6.91 -16.86
C ASP A 943 -21.79 6.81 -17.57
N TYR A 944 -20.70 6.81 -16.79
CA TYR A 944 -19.50 5.94 -16.85
C TYR A 944 -18.39 6.57 -15.96
N GLU A 945 -17.70 5.74 -15.17
CA GLU A 945 -16.61 6.15 -14.28
C GLU A 945 -15.49 6.90 -15.04
N THR A 946 -15.10 8.08 -14.56
CA THR A 946 -13.93 8.80 -15.09
C THR A 946 -12.65 8.35 -14.38
N VAL A 947 -11.76 7.72 -15.16
CA VAL A 947 -10.36 7.50 -14.78
C VAL A 947 -9.60 8.83 -14.92
N ARG A 948 -8.94 9.29 -13.85
CA ARG A 948 -7.98 10.39 -13.91
C ARG A 948 -6.76 9.97 -14.74
N PHE A 949 -6.55 10.58 -15.90
CA PHE A 949 -5.27 10.55 -16.59
C PHE A 949 -4.37 11.65 -16.04
N GLN A 950 -3.27 11.26 -15.38
CA GLN A 950 -2.10 12.13 -15.22
C GLN A 950 -1.34 12.16 -16.56
N PHE A 951 -1.21 13.34 -17.16
CA PHE A 951 -0.34 13.55 -18.31
C PHE A 951 1.14 13.41 -17.89
N PRO A 952 1.96 12.58 -18.56
CA PRO A 952 3.40 12.72 -18.48
C PRO A 952 3.85 13.88 -19.36
N SER A 953 4.67 14.76 -18.78
CA SER A 953 5.34 15.87 -19.46
C SER A 953 6.19 15.38 -20.63
N GLN A 954 5.81 15.76 -21.85
CA GLN A 954 6.70 15.73 -23.01
C GLN A 954 7.75 16.82 -22.86
N HIS A 955 9.03 16.44 -22.79
CA HIS A 955 10.10 17.22 -23.41
C HIS A 955 11.12 16.26 -24.02
N SER A 956 10.95 16.05 -25.33
CA SER A 956 11.91 15.45 -26.24
C SER A 956 13.16 16.32 -26.34
N LYS A 957 14.34 15.69 -26.22
CA LYS A 957 15.60 16.23 -26.72
C LYS A 957 15.80 15.68 -28.13
N GLU A 958 15.68 16.54 -29.13
CA GLU A 958 16.16 16.27 -30.48
C GLU A 958 17.68 16.50 -30.58
N GLU A 959 18.27 15.67 -31.44
CA GLU A 959 19.69 15.55 -31.76
C GLU A 959 20.24 16.74 -32.57
N GLN A 960 21.54 17.01 -32.40
CA GLN A 960 22.43 17.40 -33.50
C GLN A 960 23.90 17.19 -33.08
N CYS A 961 24.50 16.10 -33.56
CA CYS A 961 25.96 15.98 -33.73
C CYS A 961 26.22 15.90 -35.23
N VAL A 962 26.79 16.97 -35.77
CA VAL A 962 27.27 17.06 -37.15
C VAL A 962 28.73 16.57 -37.19
N ASN A 963 29.02 15.79 -38.22
CA ASN A 963 30.33 15.28 -38.64
C ASN A 963 31.50 16.25 -38.44
N ASN A 964 32.53 15.82 -37.69
CA ASN A 964 33.94 15.70 -38.11
C ASN A 964 34.80 15.09 -37.00
#